data_AF-A0A137RGU4-F1
#
_entry.id   AF-A0A137RGU4-F1
#
_cell.length_a   1.000
_cell.length_b   1.000
_cell.length_c   1.000
_cell.angle_alpha   90.00
_cell.angle_beta   90.00
_cell.angle_gamma   90.00
#
_symmetry.space_group_name_H-M   'P 1'
#
loop_
_entity.id
_entity.type
_entity.pdbx_description
1 polymer ?
#
loop_
_entity_poly.entity_id
_entity_poly.type
_entity_poly.pdbx_seq_one_letter_code
_entity_poly.pdbx_strand_id
1 'polypeptide(L)'
;MKNWLEKGINYWVVGWVVISLLLIIISAAFRINSYIETPQHGHFDNFEAVNALIFSPENSGKIIYYHAFFIFDIIWAALLLSIIGYLIRDLFKDKFINWDRLKILITIQQAFLFFAALALLADVLEGFGYEFKSVRDFISLKYITPVKVSLYAVCFMFLMYWFLKTVFLPHIKTLIRFIQTALLSILFIIIIYVMVTFMEQGGTLIVDLFYRPVNIVILFFLLSFLALVLSHFPVYNDIWLYGNRDCVSLEMPKDKKGWLGLNIIYFDTSKAKPGSSVTFDNEAVKNLRRSLGVLIYIAMFQIFLLMIPRYFGVNFNASYISAFLLLITLIVYNYWGKRYNKWKKNLKEGDEATKKETVLFILKYVSRFPRYYLACIIMVLITAILVAIFKWDRIPFTAFLITLGCQMYLYVYFKICRTYFKYVFFSKELHTEKKEMFNEDILKLFDKYGNVESQKLPKYLKFFGKLSDNVFYLNFMRYSGIFSLICLILANSFFAIASWFSPLVIICLYIIVIYSILIILFKHLLYYHRLEEPKEVDGIKDKKKKSGPKNFYKYWLPLLIIFLFSGAIYMTSFENDLHELTEVKTLNPMGFEEFMRNETSNSFKKDNYFFVGSYGGGLKANLWNLLLFNQLDSLSQGEFFDRSIVLSGVSGGAVGIGNYAALRNYHAQNENLDDEIFKIGKSNVLSNELTYLLGRDMIREYLPFINFHGKDRSYKSMKLHAKNTGMPMDDFQNLSYLDLWRNLYKKREGKFPALIMNSTSVAGRQGVVSTVQFPDSTFAGADNLSIFKNGPDSVALTYFGAVSTTNRFPLFSPTAKIRQKGNYLDGGYFENSGMLSALEVYDAIEREAEFKQKVQPIFINIINSGDFYIRQKLFLWKFSSKTVKESGEFASIIETVTSIDKLPGYIYEKIKNRGFAVVPLMMPHKMTYEKVRAILKADVDNPLALMDSIQKNNEAIDKALKDYKDYEFEKWGVVEPPLARLLSEPAVQYQKAMVYKHPEVQETLELILDFIKTDTVVTNINQYKVRRPVSKNMGEKIIKNDSL
;
A
#
# COMPACT_ATOMS: atom_id res chain seq x y z
N MET A 1 39.09 2.20 -4.19
CA MET A 1 38.32 2.37 -2.92
C MET A 1 39.15 2.24 -1.63
N LYS A 2 40.23 1.42 -1.59
CA LYS A 2 41.11 1.27 -0.40
C LYS A 2 41.72 2.61 0.09
N ASN A 3 42.08 3.49 -0.85
CA ASN A 3 42.63 4.83 -0.55
C ASN A 3 41.60 5.93 -0.26
N TRP A 4 40.29 5.69 -0.43
CA TRP A 4 39.27 6.75 -0.34
C TRP A 4 38.73 6.96 1.08
N LEU A 5 38.81 5.94 1.93
CA LEU A 5 38.33 5.97 3.32
C LEU A 5 39.46 6.02 4.36
N GLU A 6 40.72 5.79 3.97
CA GLU A 6 41.87 5.79 4.88
C GLU A 6 42.54 7.16 5.01
N LYS A 7 42.27 8.11 4.10
CA LYS A 7 42.83 9.47 4.11
C LYS A 7 41.77 10.54 4.43
N GLY A 8 41.21 10.52 5.64
CA GLY A 8 40.36 11.61 6.15
C GLY A 8 39.10 11.92 5.32
N ILE A 9 38.38 12.96 5.74
CA ILE A 9 37.17 13.45 5.07
C ILE A 9 37.60 14.31 3.86
N ASN A 10 37.23 13.94 2.64
CA ASN A 10 37.50 14.76 1.46
C ASN A 10 36.53 15.96 1.43
N TYR A 11 37.05 17.15 1.75
CA TYR A 11 36.28 18.40 1.82
C TYR A 11 35.54 18.74 0.52
N TRP A 12 36.05 18.35 -0.65
CA TRP A 12 35.38 18.57 -1.94
C TRP A 12 34.10 17.75 -2.08
N VAL A 13 34.13 16.49 -1.65
CA VAL A 13 32.95 15.60 -1.68
C VAL A 13 31.94 16.03 -0.62
N VAL A 14 32.40 16.43 0.57
CA VAL A 14 31.51 16.99 1.61
C VAL A 14 30.86 18.27 1.11
N GLY A 15 31.62 19.17 0.50
CA GLY A 15 31.10 20.38 -0.13
C GLY A 15 30.03 20.06 -1.17
N TRP A 16 30.29 19.10 -2.07
CA TRP A 16 29.32 18.66 -3.07
C TRP A 16 28.05 18.05 -2.45
N VAL A 17 28.18 17.21 -1.41
CA VAL A 17 27.00 16.65 -0.70
C VAL A 17 26.19 17.75 -0.02
N VAL A 18 26.86 18.69 0.64
CA VAL A 18 26.19 19.83 1.29
C VAL A 18 25.47 20.69 0.26
N ILE A 19 26.11 21.01 -0.87
CA ILE A 19 25.49 21.78 -1.95
C ILE A 19 24.34 21.01 -2.60
N SER A 20 24.47 19.68 -2.77
CA SER A 20 23.38 18.85 -3.29
C SER A 20 22.15 18.89 -2.36
N LEU A 21 22.35 18.80 -1.04
CA LEU A 21 21.27 18.95 -0.06
C LEU A 21 20.69 20.36 -0.07
N LEU A 22 21.53 21.39 -0.19
CA LEU A 22 21.09 22.77 -0.31
C LEU A 22 20.25 22.99 -1.57
N LEU A 23 20.65 22.47 -2.74
CA LEU A 23 19.87 22.55 -3.97
C LEU A 23 18.52 21.83 -3.84
N ILE A 24 18.47 20.68 -3.17
CA ILE A 24 17.20 19.99 -2.87
C ILE A 24 16.30 20.88 -2.00
N ILE A 25 16.87 21.52 -0.96
CA ILE A 25 16.14 22.42 -0.07
C ILE A 25 15.67 23.67 -0.82
N ILE A 26 16.54 24.28 -1.63
CA ILE A 26 16.24 25.48 -2.43
C ILE A 26 15.15 25.19 -3.45
N SER A 27 15.23 24.09 -4.20
CA SER A 27 14.16 23.69 -5.13
C SER A 27 12.85 23.42 -4.41
N ALA A 28 12.87 22.74 -3.26
CA ALA A 28 11.68 22.53 -2.45
C ALA A 28 11.09 23.85 -1.91
N ALA A 29 11.95 24.81 -1.54
CA ALA A 29 11.55 26.14 -1.08
C ALA A 29 11.04 27.03 -2.21
N PHE A 30 11.56 26.89 -3.44
CA PHE A 30 11.15 27.67 -4.61
C PHE A 30 9.75 27.30 -5.11
N ARG A 31 9.43 26.00 -5.17
CA ARG A 31 8.20 25.44 -5.78
C ARG A 31 6.99 26.37 -5.67
N ILE A 32 6.44 26.74 -6.83
CA ILE A 32 5.28 27.63 -6.94
C ILE A 32 4.01 26.78 -7.02
N ASN A 33 3.97 25.82 -7.96
CA ASN A 33 2.83 24.92 -8.13
C ASN A 33 3.30 23.61 -8.80
N SER A 34 2.37 22.69 -9.11
CA SER A 34 2.70 21.41 -9.79
C SER A 34 3.20 21.59 -11.22
N TYR A 35 2.88 22.71 -11.87
CA TYR A 35 3.42 23.00 -13.20
C TYR A 35 4.85 23.57 -13.10
N ILE A 36 5.13 24.46 -12.16
CA ILE A 36 6.43 25.12 -11.95
C ILE A 36 7.08 24.56 -10.67
N GLU A 37 7.65 23.36 -10.78
CA GLU A 37 8.23 22.65 -9.63
C GLU A 37 9.65 23.08 -9.28
N THR A 38 10.43 23.53 -10.27
CA THR A 38 11.84 23.90 -10.10
C THR A 38 12.18 25.19 -10.85
N PRO A 39 13.24 25.92 -10.46
CA PRO A 39 13.69 27.11 -11.19
C PRO A 39 14.02 26.81 -12.66
N GLN A 40 14.60 25.64 -12.95
CA GLN A 40 14.79 25.11 -14.31
C GLN A 40 13.51 24.45 -14.85
N HIS A 41 12.47 25.25 -15.04
CA HIS A 41 11.11 24.75 -15.29
C HIS A 41 10.89 24.09 -16.67
N GLY A 42 11.75 24.32 -17.67
CA GLY A 42 11.68 23.68 -18.99
C GLY A 42 10.48 24.06 -19.88
N HIS A 43 9.54 24.87 -19.39
CA HIS A 43 8.35 25.36 -20.13
C HIS A 43 8.69 26.47 -21.13
N PHE A 44 9.43 26.14 -22.18
CA PHE A 44 9.92 27.12 -23.16
C PHE A 44 8.81 27.75 -24.02
N ASP A 45 7.76 27.00 -24.34
CA ASP A 45 6.67 27.50 -25.18
C ASP A 45 5.77 28.51 -24.43
N ASN A 46 5.78 28.50 -23.09
CA ASN A 46 5.04 29.42 -22.22
C ASN A 46 5.97 30.27 -21.33
N PHE A 47 7.22 30.48 -21.76
CA PHE A 47 8.28 31.02 -20.89
C PHE A 47 7.90 32.35 -20.26
N GLU A 48 7.44 33.33 -21.04
CA GLU A 48 7.12 34.68 -20.53
C GLU A 48 5.97 34.66 -19.52
N ALA A 49 4.96 33.82 -19.75
CA ALA A 49 3.83 33.68 -18.82
C ALA A 49 4.25 33.02 -17.51
N VAL A 50 5.11 32.00 -17.58
CA VAL A 50 5.72 31.36 -16.40
C VAL A 50 6.62 32.34 -15.65
N ASN A 51 7.43 33.12 -16.36
CA ASN A 51 8.34 34.09 -15.76
C ASN A 51 7.56 35.23 -15.06
N ALA A 52 6.50 35.74 -15.70
CA ALA A 52 5.61 36.72 -15.08
C ALA A 52 4.97 36.19 -13.78
N LEU A 53 4.64 34.90 -13.71
CA LEU A 53 4.12 34.27 -12.51
C LEU A 53 5.20 34.09 -11.42
N ILE A 54 6.44 33.74 -11.79
CA ILE A 54 7.56 33.62 -10.85
C ILE A 54 7.86 34.97 -10.18
N PHE A 55 7.88 36.04 -10.97
CA PHE A 55 8.17 37.40 -10.52
C PHE A 55 6.92 38.18 -10.08
N SER A 56 5.80 37.51 -9.86
CA SER A 56 4.57 38.15 -9.39
C SER A 56 4.71 38.61 -7.92
N PRO A 57 3.95 39.63 -7.49
CA PRO A 57 3.98 40.08 -6.09
C PRO A 57 3.67 38.96 -5.08
N GLU A 58 2.77 38.04 -5.45
CA GLU A 58 2.36 36.89 -4.64
C GLU A 58 3.51 35.91 -4.36
N ASN A 59 4.46 35.79 -5.30
CA ASN A 59 5.62 34.89 -5.20
C ASN A 59 6.93 35.60 -4.83
N SER A 60 6.86 36.84 -4.34
CA SER A 60 8.04 37.65 -4.00
C SER A 60 9.04 36.95 -3.07
N GLY A 61 8.57 36.15 -2.11
CA GLY A 61 9.43 35.35 -1.22
C GLY A 61 10.14 34.18 -1.90
N LYS A 62 9.69 33.75 -3.09
CA LYS A 62 10.28 32.65 -3.87
C LYS A 62 11.45 33.10 -4.75
N ILE A 63 11.50 34.39 -5.10
CA ILE A 63 12.51 34.98 -5.99
C ILE A 63 13.94 34.75 -5.45
N ILE A 64 14.15 34.84 -4.14
CA ILE A 64 15.46 34.59 -3.52
C ILE A 64 15.93 33.15 -3.80
N TYR A 65 15.03 32.17 -3.73
CA TYR A 65 15.36 30.78 -4.01
C TYR A 65 15.58 30.51 -5.49
N TYR A 66 14.88 31.23 -6.37
CA TYR A 66 15.11 31.19 -7.82
C TYR A 66 16.56 31.57 -8.16
N HIS A 67 17.00 32.75 -7.69
CA HIS A 67 18.36 33.22 -7.95
C HIS A 67 19.43 32.38 -7.25
N ALA A 68 19.19 32.00 -6.00
CA ALA A 68 20.11 31.14 -5.26
C ALA A 68 20.33 29.81 -5.98
N PHE A 69 19.29 29.23 -6.59
CA PHE A 69 19.40 27.98 -7.32
C PHE A 69 20.45 28.05 -8.42
N PHE A 70 20.39 29.03 -9.32
CA PHE A 70 21.34 29.12 -10.43
C PHE A 70 22.77 29.41 -9.98
N ILE A 71 22.95 30.16 -8.89
CA ILE A 71 24.29 30.37 -8.29
C ILE A 71 24.87 29.05 -7.77
N PHE A 72 24.08 28.29 -7.00
CA PHE A 72 24.54 27.03 -6.42
C PHE A 72 24.66 25.92 -7.47
N ASP A 73 23.85 25.94 -8.53
CA ASP A 73 23.87 24.95 -9.61
C ASP A 73 25.19 25.01 -10.39
N ILE A 74 25.68 26.21 -10.72
CA ILE A 74 26.98 26.39 -11.39
C ILE A 74 28.13 25.82 -10.53
N ILE A 75 28.12 26.11 -9.23
CA ILE A 75 29.13 25.60 -8.30
C ILE A 75 29.01 24.06 -8.20
N TRP A 76 27.79 23.55 -8.13
CA TRP A 76 27.51 22.12 -8.06
C TRP A 76 27.98 21.38 -9.32
N ALA A 77 27.70 21.91 -10.51
CA ALA A 77 28.11 21.39 -11.80
C ALA A 77 29.64 21.29 -11.90
N ALA A 78 30.35 22.37 -11.54
CA ALA A 78 31.81 22.39 -11.52
C ALA A 78 32.40 21.36 -10.55
N LEU A 79 31.82 21.22 -9.35
CA LEU A 79 32.23 20.22 -8.37
C LEU A 79 31.94 18.80 -8.85
N LEU A 80 30.77 18.55 -9.45
CA LEU A 80 30.40 17.23 -9.97
C LEU A 80 31.40 16.78 -11.04
N LEU A 81 31.65 17.62 -12.05
CA LEU A 81 32.58 17.30 -13.14
C LEU A 81 34.01 17.10 -12.62
N SER A 82 34.43 17.90 -11.64
CA SER A 82 35.73 17.74 -10.97
C SER A 82 35.84 16.42 -10.21
N ILE A 83 34.78 16.02 -9.50
CA ILE A 83 34.71 14.73 -8.79
C ILE A 83 34.74 13.57 -9.79
N ILE A 84 33.98 13.66 -10.89
CA ILE A 84 34.01 12.65 -11.96
C ILE A 84 35.43 12.53 -12.51
N GLY A 85 36.05 13.65 -12.89
CA GLY A 85 37.42 13.70 -13.41
C GLY A 85 38.44 13.09 -12.45
N TYR A 86 38.30 13.33 -11.15
CA TYR A 86 39.13 12.71 -10.12
C TYR A 86 38.92 11.19 -10.03
N LEU A 87 37.68 10.71 -10.09
CA LEU A 87 37.36 9.28 -10.03
C LEU A 87 37.93 8.52 -11.22
N ILE A 88 37.79 9.07 -12.42
CA ILE A 88 38.25 8.42 -13.66
C ILE A 88 39.75 8.64 -13.94
N ARG A 89 40.50 9.28 -13.03
CA ARG A 89 41.93 9.62 -13.21
C ARG A 89 42.79 8.42 -13.60
N ASP A 90 42.45 7.23 -13.10
CA ASP A 90 43.17 6.00 -13.42
C ASP A 90 43.04 5.60 -14.90
N LEU A 91 42.03 6.11 -15.62
CA LEU A 91 41.81 5.89 -17.05
C LEU A 91 42.47 6.93 -17.94
N PHE A 92 43.01 8.03 -17.38
CA PHE A 92 43.50 9.17 -18.16
C PHE A 92 44.64 8.84 -19.13
N LYS A 93 45.38 7.77 -18.85
CA LYS A 93 46.46 7.28 -19.73
C LYS A 93 45.98 6.32 -20.81
N ASP A 94 44.72 5.86 -20.75
CA ASP A 94 44.16 4.96 -21.75
C ASP A 94 43.87 5.76 -23.05
N LYS A 95 44.04 5.10 -24.21
CA LYS A 95 43.80 5.68 -25.53
C LYS A 95 42.29 5.72 -25.81
N PHE A 96 41.75 6.90 -26.15
CA PHE A 96 40.32 7.06 -26.49
C PHE A 96 40.08 6.87 -28.00
N ILE A 97 40.85 7.57 -28.83
CA ILE A 97 40.84 7.45 -30.29
C ILE A 97 42.28 7.29 -30.76
N ASN A 98 42.54 6.26 -31.57
CA ASN A 98 43.83 6.06 -32.23
C ASN A 98 43.60 5.92 -33.74
N TRP A 99 43.92 6.97 -34.49
CA TRP A 99 43.74 6.98 -35.94
C TRP A 99 45.10 6.99 -36.64
N ASP A 100 45.61 5.78 -36.92
CA ASP A 100 47.00 5.57 -37.35
C ASP A 100 47.37 6.29 -38.66
N ARG A 101 46.39 6.55 -39.55
CA ARG A 101 46.63 7.28 -40.82
C ARG A 101 46.79 8.79 -40.66
N LEU A 102 46.20 9.41 -39.63
CA LEU A 102 46.21 10.87 -39.42
C LEU A 102 47.13 11.31 -38.27
N LYS A 103 47.82 10.38 -37.61
CA LYS A 103 48.67 10.63 -36.41
C LYS A 103 47.94 11.36 -35.27
N ILE A 104 46.61 11.25 -35.19
CA ILE A 104 45.82 11.86 -34.11
C ILE A 104 45.71 10.85 -32.96
N LEU A 105 46.20 11.25 -31.78
CA LEU A 105 46.09 10.47 -30.54
C LEU A 105 45.39 11.32 -29.48
N ILE A 106 44.15 10.95 -29.13
CA ILE A 106 43.37 11.62 -28.09
C ILE A 106 43.30 10.69 -26.88
N THR A 107 43.75 11.17 -25.72
CA THR A 107 43.65 10.43 -24.46
C THR A 107 42.26 10.60 -23.84
N ILE A 108 41.85 9.67 -22.97
CA ILE A 108 40.59 9.80 -22.21
C ILE A 108 40.56 11.09 -21.40
N GLN A 109 41.71 11.56 -20.89
CA GLN A 109 41.80 12.82 -20.16
C GLN A 109 41.42 14.02 -21.04
N GLN A 110 41.97 14.10 -22.24
CA GLN A 110 41.70 15.20 -23.18
C GLN A 110 40.24 15.17 -23.64
N ALA A 111 39.71 13.99 -23.96
CA ALA A 111 38.31 13.82 -24.33
C ALA A 111 37.36 14.23 -23.19
N PHE A 112 37.60 13.75 -21.97
CA PHE A 112 36.77 14.10 -20.81
C PHE A 112 36.83 15.60 -20.50
N LEU A 113 38.02 16.20 -20.46
CA LEU A 113 38.16 17.64 -20.19
C LEU A 113 37.46 18.50 -21.25
N PHE A 114 37.52 18.10 -22.52
CA PHE A 114 36.80 18.77 -23.61
C PHE A 114 35.27 18.72 -23.39
N PHE A 115 34.72 17.52 -23.18
CA PHE A 115 33.27 17.38 -22.95
C PHE A 115 32.82 18.02 -21.64
N ALA A 116 33.62 17.96 -20.57
CA ALA A 116 33.32 18.58 -19.29
C ALA A 116 33.32 20.12 -19.40
N ALA A 117 34.28 20.70 -20.12
CA ALA A 117 34.30 22.14 -20.37
C ALA A 117 33.07 22.60 -21.17
N LEU A 118 32.69 21.85 -22.22
CA LEU A 118 31.47 22.13 -22.98
C LEU A 118 30.20 21.95 -22.13
N ALA A 119 30.14 20.91 -21.29
CA ALA A 119 29.00 20.67 -20.39
C ALA A 119 28.82 21.84 -19.41
N LEU A 120 29.90 22.28 -18.77
CA LEU A 120 29.88 23.42 -17.84
C LEU A 120 29.52 24.73 -18.56
N LEU A 121 30.04 24.95 -19.77
CA LEU A 121 29.68 26.12 -20.57
C LEU A 121 28.18 26.13 -20.91
N ALA A 122 27.63 24.99 -21.34
CA ALA A 122 26.21 24.87 -21.64
C ALA A 122 25.32 25.06 -20.39
N ASP A 123 25.78 24.60 -19.22
CA ASP A 123 25.12 24.76 -17.93
C ASP A 123 25.06 26.23 -17.49
N VAL A 124 26.18 26.95 -17.61
CA VAL A 124 26.27 28.39 -17.34
C VAL A 124 25.42 29.19 -18.32
N LEU A 125 25.46 28.87 -19.62
CA LEU A 125 24.64 29.53 -20.64
C LEU A 125 23.15 29.34 -20.37
N GLU A 126 22.73 28.12 -20.03
CA GLU A 126 21.34 27.86 -19.63
C GLU A 126 20.93 28.69 -18.40
N GLY A 127 21.74 28.65 -17.33
CA GLY A 127 21.47 29.42 -16.11
C GLY A 127 21.32 30.92 -16.39
N PHE A 128 22.20 31.49 -17.21
CA PHE A 128 22.08 32.88 -17.63
C PHE A 128 20.88 33.15 -18.54
N GLY A 129 20.46 32.20 -19.37
CA GLY A 129 19.25 32.34 -20.18
C GLY A 129 17.95 32.32 -19.35
N TYR A 130 17.94 31.68 -18.18
CA TYR A 130 16.84 31.79 -17.23
C TYR A 130 16.84 33.15 -16.50
N GLU A 131 18.02 33.65 -16.11
CA GLU A 131 18.18 34.89 -15.33
C GLU A 131 18.03 36.18 -16.16
N PHE A 132 18.62 36.21 -17.36
CA PHE A 132 18.77 37.43 -18.15
C PHE A 132 18.06 37.32 -19.49
N LYS A 133 17.08 38.21 -19.71
CA LYS A 133 16.34 38.29 -20.97
C LYS A 133 17.25 38.50 -22.19
N SER A 134 18.28 39.35 -22.07
CA SER A 134 19.25 39.60 -23.15
C SER A 134 20.01 38.35 -23.59
N VAL A 135 20.29 37.43 -22.66
CA VAL A 135 20.94 36.14 -22.97
C VAL A 135 19.93 35.21 -23.62
N ARG A 136 18.70 35.15 -23.11
CA ARG A 136 17.59 34.37 -23.70
C ARG A 136 17.24 34.78 -25.13
N ASP A 137 17.36 36.06 -25.46
CA ASP A 137 17.12 36.54 -26.82
C ASP A 137 18.26 36.12 -27.78
N PHE A 138 19.46 35.89 -27.25
CA PHE A 138 20.63 35.44 -28.00
C PHE A 138 20.74 33.90 -28.11
N ILE A 139 20.29 33.16 -27.10
CA ILE A 139 20.33 31.69 -27.06
C ILE A 139 18.92 31.11 -26.94
N SER A 140 18.64 30.07 -27.73
CA SER A 140 17.39 29.34 -27.54
C SER A 140 17.53 28.28 -26.44
N LEU A 141 16.89 28.52 -25.30
CA LEU A 141 16.86 27.58 -24.17
C LEU A 141 16.34 26.19 -24.60
N LYS A 142 15.38 26.15 -25.53
CA LYS A 142 14.82 24.91 -26.11
C LYS A 142 15.88 24.01 -26.76
N TYR A 143 16.96 24.59 -27.29
CA TYR A 143 18.07 23.85 -27.91
C TYR A 143 19.27 23.68 -26.96
N ILE A 144 19.55 24.63 -26.07
CA ILE A 144 20.69 24.54 -25.13
C ILE A 144 20.49 23.40 -24.12
N THR A 145 19.26 23.21 -23.61
CA THR A 145 18.97 22.24 -22.55
C THR A 145 19.21 20.79 -23.02
N PRO A 146 18.73 20.32 -24.19
CA PRO A 146 19.08 19.00 -24.72
C PRO A 146 20.57 18.79 -24.97
N VAL A 147 21.27 19.83 -25.44
CA VAL A 147 22.74 19.79 -25.67
C VAL A 147 23.46 19.59 -24.35
N LYS A 148 23.10 20.37 -23.32
CA LYS A 148 23.62 20.23 -21.96
C LYS A 148 23.44 18.81 -21.44
N VAL A 149 22.21 18.29 -21.47
CA VAL A 149 21.89 16.93 -20.99
C VAL A 149 22.72 15.87 -21.74
N SER A 150 22.89 16.03 -23.05
CA SER A 150 23.70 15.12 -23.87
C SER A 150 25.18 15.16 -23.49
N LEU A 151 25.75 16.34 -23.24
CA LEU A 151 27.14 16.51 -22.81
C LEU A 151 27.39 15.91 -21.42
N TYR A 152 26.47 16.10 -20.48
CA TYR A 152 26.53 15.43 -19.18
C TYR A 152 26.40 13.91 -19.31
N ALA A 153 25.53 13.41 -20.19
CA ALA A 153 25.42 11.99 -20.46
C ALA A 153 26.74 11.41 -20.99
N VAL A 154 27.44 12.12 -21.88
CA VAL A 154 28.79 11.74 -22.36
C VAL A 154 29.80 11.71 -21.22
N CYS A 155 29.85 12.75 -20.39
CA CYS A 155 30.72 12.78 -19.20
C CYS A 155 30.42 11.61 -18.23
N PHE A 156 29.13 11.29 -18.07
CA PHE A 156 28.68 10.18 -17.24
C PHE A 156 29.02 8.82 -17.85
N MET A 157 29.09 8.67 -19.18
CA MET A 157 29.57 7.43 -19.81
C MET A 157 31.02 7.11 -19.43
N PHE A 158 31.90 8.10 -19.31
CA PHE A 158 33.26 7.88 -18.80
C PHE A 158 33.25 7.39 -17.35
N LEU A 159 32.41 7.99 -16.51
CA LEU A 159 32.20 7.53 -15.13
C LEU A 159 31.65 6.09 -15.10
N MET A 160 30.68 5.78 -15.96
CA MET A 160 30.06 4.46 -16.05
C MET A 160 31.04 3.41 -16.54
N TYR A 161 31.89 3.73 -17.51
CA TYR A 161 32.96 2.85 -17.97
C TYR A 161 33.99 2.61 -16.86
N TRP A 162 34.41 3.66 -16.15
CA TRP A 162 35.28 3.52 -14.98
C TRP A 162 34.64 2.66 -13.89
N PHE A 163 33.37 2.90 -13.57
CA PHE A 163 32.61 2.12 -12.61
C PHE A 163 32.53 0.66 -13.04
N LEU A 164 32.24 0.41 -14.32
CA LEU A 164 32.17 -0.94 -14.89
C LEU A 164 33.52 -1.66 -14.74
N LYS A 165 34.61 -1.04 -15.19
CA LYS A 165 35.98 -1.60 -15.16
C LYS A 165 36.52 -1.80 -13.75
N THR A 166 36.30 -0.83 -12.86
CA THR A 166 37.00 -0.73 -11.57
C THR A 166 36.17 -1.22 -10.38
N VAL A 167 34.84 -1.09 -10.45
CA VAL A 167 33.93 -1.41 -9.33
C VAL A 167 33.07 -2.61 -9.64
N PHE A 168 32.39 -2.64 -10.79
CA PHE A 168 31.41 -3.67 -11.10
C PHE A 168 32.06 -4.99 -11.54
N LEU A 169 32.86 -5.01 -12.61
CA LEU A 169 33.47 -6.23 -13.15
C LEU A 169 34.32 -7.00 -12.12
N PRO A 170 35.13 -6.36 -11.25
CA PRO A 170 35.88 -7.08 -10.22
C PRO A 170 34.99 -7.75 -9.16
N HIS A 171 33.80 -7.21 -8.92
CA HIS A 171 32.87 -7.68 -7.88
C HIS A 171 31.62 -8.38 -8.43
N ILE A 172 31.47 -8.53 -9.75
CA ILE A 172 30.27 -9.09 -10.38
C ILE A 172 29.99 -10.51 -9.90
N LYS A 173 31.02 -11.35 -9.77
CA LYS A 173 30.89 -12.71 -9.23
C LYS A 173 30.39 -12.71 -7.79
N THR A 174 30.85 -11.76 -6.98
CA THR A 174 30.40 -11.56 -5.59
C THR A 174 28.94 -11.10 -5.54
N LEU A 175 28.54 -10.18 -6.42
CA LEU A 175 27.18 -9.68 -6.51
C LEU A 175 26.21 -10.78 -6.97
N ILE A 176 26.55 -11.54 -8.02
CA ILE A 176 25.76 -12.67 -8.50
C ILE A 176 25.59 -13.71 -7.39
N ARG A 177 26.68 -14.10 -6.71
CA ARG A 177 26.62 -15.01 -5.56
C ARG A 177 25.72 -14.47 -4.44
N PHE A 178 25.79 -13.18 -4.13
CA PHE A 178 24.87 -12.55 -3.17
C PHE A 178 23.42 -12.67 -3.63
N ILE A 179 23.09 -12.27 -4.86
CA ILE A 179 21.71 -12.31 -5.38
C ILE A 179 21.17 -13.75 -5.35
N GLN A 180 21.94 -14.73 -5.82
CA GLN A 180 21.55 -16.14 -5.80
C GLN A 180 21.27 -16.65 -4.38
N THR A 181 22.13 -16.29 -3.42
CA THR A 181 21.98 -16.76 -2.03
C THR A 181 20.87 -16.02 -1.28
N ALA A 182 20.62 -14.76 -1.63
CA ALA A 182 19.63 -13.87 -1.01
C ALA A 182 18.29 -13.81 -1.75
N LEU A 183 18.11 -14.52 -2.87
CA LEU A 183 16.96 -14.39 -3.78
C LEU A 183 15.62 -14.39 -3.03
N LEU A 184 15.41 -15.35 -2.13
CA LEU A 184 14.19 -15.44 -1.33
C LEU A 184 13.99 -14.19 -0.46
N SER A 185 15.02 -13.74 0.26
CA SER A 185 14.92 -12.52 1.09
C SER A 185 14.62 -11.27 0.26
N ILE A 186 15.26 -11.13 -0.91
CA ILE A 186 15.05 -10.00 -1.81
C ILE A 186 13.61 -10.01 -2.35
N LEU A 187 13.12 -11.18 -2.79
CA LEU A 187 11.75 -11.36 -3.26
C LEU A 187 10.74 -10.94 -2.20
N PHE A 188 10.91 -11.36 -0.94
CA PHE A 188 10.02 -10.95 0.15
C PHE A 188 10.06 -9.45 0.44
N ILE A 189 11.24 -8.81 0.40
CA ILE A 189 11.35 -7.34 0.55
C ILE A 189 10.61 -6.62 -0.58
N ILE A 190 10.77 -7.10 -1.82
CA ILE A 190 10.06 -6.55 -2.98
C ILE A 190 8.55 -6.74 -2.82
N ILE A 191 8.09 -7.92 -2.42
CA ILE A 191 6.67 -8.20 -2.17
C ILE A 191 6.12 -7.24 -1.11
N ILE A 192 6.81 -7.04 0.02
CA ILE A 192 6.38 -6.08 1.06
C ILE A 192 6.27 -4.68 0.49
N TYR A 193 7.32 -4.22 -0.19
CA TYR A 193 7.36 -2.88 -0.76
C TYR A 193 6.24 -2.67 -1.78
N VAL A 194 6.05 -3.65 -2.68
CA VAL A 194 5.04 -3.57 -3.74
C VAL A 194 3.63 -3.61 -3.15
N MET A 195 3.35 -4.58 -2.28
CA MET A 195 2.04 -4.71 -1.64
C MET A 195 1.65 -3.45 -0.89
N VAL A 196 2.56 -2.81 -0.15
CA VAL A 196 2.19 -1.63 0.63
C VAL A 196 2.16 -0.34 -0.20
N THR A 197 3.06 -0.20 -1.20
CA THR A 197 3.21 1.05 -1.96
C THR A 197 2.24 1.16 -3.14
N PHE A 198 1.95 0.06 -3.84
CA PHE A 198 1.09 0.08 -5.03
C PHE A 198 -0.39 -0.13 -4.72
N MET A 199 -0.75 -0.50 -3.49
CA MET A 199 -2.14 -0.49 -3.08
C MET A 199 -2.61 0.97 -2.99
N GLU A 200 -3.66 1.36 -3.75
CA GLU A 200 -4.32 2.67 -3.64
C GLU A 200 -4.68 3.03 -2.19
N GLN A 201 -4.90 2.00 -1.39
CA GLN A 201 -5.29 1.99 0.02
C GLN A 201 -4.12 2.06 1.01
N GLY A 202 -2.86 1.96 0.55
CA GLY A 202 -1.67 1.84 1.41
C GLY A 202 -1.57 2.95 2.45
N GLY A 203 -1.98 4.18 2.10
CA GLY A 203 -2.00 5.30 3.03
C GLY A 203 -3.04 5.17 4.14
N THR A 204 -4.23 4.63 3.84
CA THR A 204 -5.27 4.40 4.86
C THR A 204 -4.90 3.28 5.82
N LEU A 205 -4.11 2.29 5.39
CA LEU A 205 -3.56 1.28 6.29
C LEU A 205 -2.64 1.91 7.35
N ILE A 206 -1.85 2.91 6.93
CA ILE A 206 -0.97 3.66 7.82
C ILE A 206 -1.80 4.54 8.73
N VAL A 207 -2.79 5.29 8.22
CA VAL A 207 -3.64 6.12 9.08
C VAL A 207 -4.34 5.25 10.13
N ASP A 208 -4.96 4.12 9.77
CA ASP A 208 -5.62 3.20 10.73
C ASP A 208 -4.65 2.63 11.78
N LEU A 209 -3.39 2.38 11.42
CA LEU A 209 -2.36 1.94 12.38
C LEU A 209 -2.20 2.94 13.54
N PHE A 210 -2.33 4.25 13.28
CA PHE A 210 -2.24 5.30 14.31
C PHE A 210 -3.50 5.42 15.18
N TYR A 211 -4.56 4.67 14.88
CA TYR A 211 -5.71 4.51 15.78
C TYR A 211 -5.57 3.26 16.67
N ARG A 212 -4.47 2.50 16.54
CA ARG A 212 -4.24 1.22 17.22
C ARG A 212 -2.87 1.20 17.90
N PRO A 213 -2.67 1.86 19.05
CA PRO A 213 -1.35 2.06 19.66
C PRO A 213 -0.59 0.76 19.98
N VAL A 214 -1.28 -0.30 20.39
CA VAL A 214 -0.64 -1.61 20.65
C VAL A 214 -0.07 -2.23 19.37
N ASN A 215 -0.72 -1.99 18.21
CA ASN A 215 -0.23 -2.49 16.93
C ASN A 215 1.11 -1.82 16.53
N ILE A 216 1.41 -0.61 16.99
CA ILE A 216 2.72 0.03 16.79
C ILE A 216 3.83 -0.78 17.46
N VAL A 217 3.61 -1.20 18.70
CA VAL A 217 4.58 -2.01 19.46
C VAL A 217 4.82 -3.36 18.76
N ILE A 218 3.73 -4.01 18.34
CA ILE A 218 3.78 -5.28 17.61
C ILE A 218 4.52 -5.09 16.27
N LEU A 219 4.22 -4.03 15.52
CA LEU A 219 4.88 -3.76 14.24
C LEU A 219 6.39 -3.59 14.41
N PHE A 220 6.86 -2.80 15.37
CA PHE A 220 8.30 -2.62 15.61
C PHE A 220 8.99 -3.92 16.05
N PHE A 221 8.32 -4.75 16.85
CA PHE A 221 8.80 -6.08 17.20
C PHE A 221 8.93 -6.97 15.96
N LEU A 222 7.89 -7.04 15.12
CA LEU A 222 7.86 -7.85 13.91
C LEU A 222 8.90 -7.36 12.88
N LEU A 223 9.06 -6.05 12.69
CA LEU A 223 10.06 -5.46 11.80
C LEU A 223 11.49 -5.81 12.24
N SER A 224 11.78 -5.70 13.54
CA SER A 224 13.08 -6.06 14.10
C SER A 224 13.38 -7.55 13.91
N PHE A 225 12.37 -8.39 14.14
CA PHE A 225 12.48 -9.83 13.91
C PHE A 225 12.72 -10.14 12.43
N LEU A 226 11.90 -9.57 11.53
CA LEU A 226 11.98 -9.77 10.09
C LEU A 226 13.35 -9.35 9.52
N ALA A 227 13.88 -8.20 9.94
CA ALA A 227 15.21 -7.73 9.56
C ALA A 227 16.32 -8.73 9.96
N LEU A 228 16.19 -9.36 11.14
CA LEU A 228 17.14 -10.38 11.61
C LEU A 228 17.02 -11.69 10.83
N VAL A 229 15.80 -12.17 10.52
CA VAL A 229 15.62 -13.42 9.75
C VAL A 229 16.13 -13.22 8.31
N LEU A 230 15.68 -12.17 7.63
CA LEU A 230 16.01 -11.88 6.22
C LEU A 230 17.51 -11.76 5.99
N SER A 231 18.25 -11.19 6.96
CA SER A 231 19.70 -11.02 6.89
C SER A 231 20.51 -12.25 7.29
N HIS A 232 19.96 -13.14 8.11
CA HIS A 232 20.67 -14.31 8.64
C HIS A 232 20.51 -15.54 7.74
N PHE A 233 19.30 -15.80 7.25
CA PHE A 233 18.99 -17.03 6.53
C PHE A 233 19.78 -17.25 5.23
N PRO A 234 20.07 -16.23 4.40
CA PRO A 234 20.81 -16.42 3.15
C PRO A 234 22.18 -17.11 3.30
N VAL A 235 22.74 -17.16 4.52
CA VAL A 235 23.94 -17.94 4.84
C VAL A 235 23.74 -19.44 4.57
N TYR A 236 22.57 -20.01 4.82
CA TYR A 236 22.33 -21.45 4.58
C TYR A 236 22.24 -21.78 3.09
N ASN A 237 21.72 -20.88 2.26
CA ASN A 237 21.77 -21.01 0.80
C ASN A 237 23.22 -20.93 0.29
N ASP A 238 24.02 -20.05 0.88
CA ASP A 238 25.45 -19.96 0.57
C ASP A 238 26.22 -21.21 0.99
N ILE A 239 25.87 -21.81 2.14
CA ILE A 239 26.42 -23.11 2.56
C ILE A 239 26.08 -24.16 1.52
N TRP A 240 24.81 -24.24 1.08
CA TRP A 240 24.35 -25.20 0.06
C TRP A 240 25.13 -25.09 -1.25
N LEU A 241 25.25 -23.89 -1.81
CA LEU A 241 25.84 -23.65 -3.12
C LEU A 241 27.39 -23.64 -3.12
N TYR A 242 28.02 -23.15 -2.06
CA TYR A 242 29.46 -22.85 -2.05
C TYR A 242 30.23 -23.47 -0.87
N GLY A 243 29.56 -24.03 0.13
CA GLY A 243 30.20 -24.65 1.29
C GLY A 243 30.35 -26.17 1.15
N ASN A 244 31.46 -26.72 1.64
CA ASN A 244 31.71 -28.16 1.79
C ASN A 244 31.79 -28.59 3.27
N ARG A 245 31.86 -29.90 3.55
CA ARG A 245 31.97 -30.44 4.93
C ARG A 245 33.27 -30.08 5.63
N ASP A 246 34.35 -29.89 4.88
CA ASP A 246 35.66 -29.52 5.42
C ASP A 246 35.75 -28.06 5.89
N CYS A 247 34.80 -27.20 5.48
CA CYS A 247 34.78 -25.77 5.84
C CYS A 247 33.66 -25.38 6.81
N VAL A 248 32.51 -26.07 6.80
CA VAL A 248 31.36 -25.76 7.67
C VAL A 248 30.70 -27.06 8.14
N SER A 249 30.61 -27.25 9.46
CA SER A 249 29.78 -28.30 10.05
C SER A 249 28.38 -27.78 10.32
N LEU A 250 27.37 -28.58 10.00
CA LEU A 250 25.99 -28.34 10.42
C LEU A 250 25.71 -29.20 11.64
N GLU A 251 25.22 -28.57 12.70
CA GLU A 251 25.00 -29.21 13.99
C GLU A 251 23.55 -29.06 14.43
N MET A 252 23.10 -30.05 15.19
CA MET A 252 21.79 -30.10 15.82
C MET A 252 22.01 -30.44 17.30
N PRO A 253 21.42 -29.68 18.25
CA PRO A 253 21.50 -30.00 19.67
C PRO A 253 21.03 -31.44 19.92
N LYS A 254 21.74 -32.18 20.79
CA LYS A 254 21.46 -33.60 21.11
C LYS A 254 20.15 -33.83 21.89
N ASP A 255 19.26 -32.85 21.90
CA ASP A 255 18.06 -32.84 22.72
C ASP A 255 17.03 -33.85 22.20
N LYS A 256 16.65 -34.82 23.04
CA LYS A 256 15.88 -36.02 22.65
C LYS A 256 14.38 -35.77 22.40
N LYS A 257 13.90 -34.52 22.44
CA LYS A 257 12.48 -34.16 22.40
C LYS A 257 11.93 -33.78 21.01
N GLY A 258 12.72 -33.88 19.94
CA GLY A 258 12.28 -33.51 18.59
C GLY A 258 11.35 -34.55 17.94
N TRP A 259 10.10 -34.18 17.63
CA TRP A 259 9.20 -34.99 16.80
C TRP A 259 9.73 -35.07 15.36
N LEU A 260 9.84 -36.28 14.79
CA LEU A 260 10.38 -36.54 13.45
C LEU A 260 11.77 -35.94 13.17
N GLY A 261 12.59 -35.71 14.20
CA GLY A 261 13.91 -35.08 14.05
C GLY A 261 13.89 -33.57 13.77
N LEU A 262 12.73 -32.90 13.91
CA LEU A 262 12.64 -31.44 13.90
C LEU A 262 13.34 -30.87 15.13
N ASN A 263 14.43 -30.14 14.91
CA ASN A 263 15.19 -29.45 15.95
C ASN A 263 16.01 -28.32 15.32
N ILE A 264 16.62 -27.48 16.15
CA ILE A 264 17.38 -26.32 15.70
C ILE A 264 18.64 -26.76 14.96
N ILE A 265 18.80 -26.27 13.73
CA ILE A 265 20.00 -26.48 12.93
C ILE A 265 20.81 -25.18 12.92
N TYR A 266 22.04 -25.26 13.39
CA TYR A 266 23.02 -24.19 13.32
C TYR A 266 24.26 -24.65 12.57
N PHE A 267 25.11 -23.70 12.18
CA PHE A 267 26.37 -23.97 11.52
C PHE A 267 27.51 -23.58 12.45
N ASP A 268 28.61 -24.32 12.37
CA ASP A 268 29.86 -24.03 13.05
C ASP A 268 31.02 -24.07 12.05
N THR A 269 31.94 -23.13 12.22
CA THR A 269 33.16 -22.97 11.42
C THR A 269 34.42 -23.22 12.26
N SER A 270 34.29 -23.51 13.56
CA SER A 270 35.43 -23.74 14.45
C SER A 270 36.25 -24.98 14.07
N LYS A 271 35.59 -25.97 13.47
CA LYS A 271 36.16 -27.27 13.04
C LYS A 271 36.67 -27.26 11.59
N ALA A 272 36.74 -26.10 10.94
CA ALA A 272 37.19 -26.00 9.56
C ALA A 272 38.68 -26.35 9.41
N LYS A 273 39.03 -27.20 8.43
CA LYS A 273 40.43 -27.53 8.15
C LYS A 273 41.20 -26.30 7.65
N PRO A 274 42.49 -26.13 7.99
CA PRO A 274 43.30 -25.04 7.45
C PRO A 274 43.34 -25.09 5.92
N GLY A 275 43.01 -23.98 5.25
CA GLY A 275 43.02 -23.88 3.78
C GLY A 275 41.72 -24.25 3.05
N SER A 276 40.76 -24.95 3.69
CA SER A 276 39.47 -25.30 3.07
C SER A 276 38.41 -24.19 3.14
N SER A 277 38.61 -23.18 3.98
CA SER A 277 37.66 -22.09 4.26
C SER A 277 37.62 -20.97 3.20
N VAL A 278 38.57 -20.96 2.27
CA VAL A 278 38.81 -19.84 1.33
C VAL A 278 37.65 -19.64 0.33
N THR A 279 36.88 -20.68 0.03
CA THR A 279 35.74 -20.60 -0.92
C THR A 279 34.45 -20.10 -0.27
N PHE A 280 34.19 -20.42 1.00
CA PHE A 280 32.92 -20.10 1.68
C PHE A 280 32.94 -18.74 2.41
N ASP A 281 34.01 -18.36 3.13
CA ASP A 281 34.05 -17.15 3.99
C ASP A 281 34.34 -15.85 3.20
N ASN A 282 33.53 -15.57 2.18
CA ASN A 282 33.62 -14.32 1.44
C ASN A 282 33.01 -13.16 2.24
N GLU A 283 33.87 -12.27 2.72
CA GLU A 283 33.50 -11.12 3.56
C GLU A 283 32.57 -10.12 2.85
N ALA A 284 32.75 -9.90 1.55
CA ALA A 284 31.90 -8.97 0.79
C ALA A 284 30.47 -9.51 0.66
N VAL A 285 30.30 -10.80 0.35
CA VAL A 285 28.96 -11.45 0.32
C VAL A 285 28.30 -11.38 1.71
N LYS A 286 29.09 -11.61 2.77
CA LYS A 286 28.59 -11.53 4.16
C LYS A 286 28.08 -10.14 4.51
N ASN A 287 28.76 -9.08 4.08
CA ASN A 287 28.34 -7.70 4.31
C ASN A 287 27.08 -7.36 3.50
N LEU A 288 26.97 -7.78 2.24
CA LEU A 288 25.77 -7.60 1.42
C LEU A 288 24.55 -8.35 1.99
N ARG A 289 24.72 -9.58 2.50
CA ARG A 289 23.64 -10.29 3.20
C ARG A 289 23.13 -9.52 4.41
N ARG A 290 24.04 -8.90 5.16
CA ARG A 290 23.69 -8.14 6.36
C ARG A 290 23.00 -6.81 6.02
N SER A 291 23.19 -6.24 4.83
CA SER A 291 22.45 -5.03 4.42
C SER A 291 20.99 -5.30 4.07
N LEU A 292 20.57 -6.55 3.86
CA LEU A 292 19.14 -6.90 3.67
C LEU A 292 18.25 -6.41 4.82
N GLY A 293 18.75 -6.48 6.05
CA GLY A 293 18.03 -5.95 7.21
C GLY A 293 17.93 -4.42 7.23
N VAL A 294 18.86 -3.70 6.58
CA VAL A 294 18.74 -2.24 6.38
C VAL A 294 17.70 -1.93 5.32
N LEU A 295 17.66 -2.72 4.23
CA LEU A 295 16.71 -2.51 3.14
C LEU A 295 15.25 -2.58 3.58
N ILE A 296 14.89 -3.46 4.53
CA ILE A 296 13.52 -3.49 5.05
C ILE A 296 13.15 -2.22 5.83
N TYR A 297 14.06 -1.64 6.61
CA TYR A 297 13.82 -0.35 7.27
C TYR A 297 13.72 0.79 6.26
N ILE A 298 14.55 0.80 5.21
CA ILE A 298 14.48 1.80 4.14
C ILE A 298 13.16 1.68 3.36
N ALA A 299 12.68 0.46 3.10
CA ALA A 299 11.37 0.25 2.49
C ALA A 299 10.25 0.84 3.37
N MET A 300 10.32 0.65 4.69
CA MET A 300 9.38 1.27 5.63
C MET A 300 9.49 2.80 5.65
N PHE A 301 10.70 3.36 5.60
CA PHE A 301 10.90 4.81 5.48
C PHE A 301 10.24 5.36 4.21
N GLN A 302 10.47 4.72 3.06
CA GLN A 302 9.89 5.12 1.79
C GLN A 302 8.35 5.13 1.87
N ILE A 303 7.75 4.05 2.39
CA ILE A 303 6.30 3.93 2.56
C ILE A 303 5.73 5.10 3.39
N PHE A 304 6.36 5.42 4.52
CA PHE A 304 5.90 6.50 5.39
C PHE A 304 6.16 7.88 4.77
N LEU A 305 7.34 8.12 4.20
CA LEU A 305 7.68 9.41 3.57
C LEU A 305 6.73 9.77 2.43
N LEU A 306 6.20 8.79 1.68
CA LEU A 306 5.18 9.00 0.66
C LEU A 306 3.85 9.56 1.23
N MET A 307 3.59 9.42 2.53
CA MET A 307 2.37 9.92 3.17
C MET A 307 2.39 11.43 3.42
N ILE A 308 3.58 12.02 3.55
CA ILE A 308 3.71 13.43 3.86
C ILE A 308 3.17 14.33 2.73
N PRO A 309 3.62 14.18 1.46
CA PRO A 309 3.05 14.97 0.37
C PRO A 309 1.56 14.64 0.13
N ARG A 310 1.17 13.38 0.37
CA ARG A 310 -0.21 12.92 0.16
C ARG A 310 -1.21 13.57 1.10
N TYR A 311 -0.89 13.72 2.39
CA TYR A 311 -1.84 14.17 3.40
C TYR A 311 -1.55 15.56 3.96
N PHE A 312 -0.28 15.93 4.15
CA PHE A 312 0.09 17.20 4.78
C PHE A 312 0.43 18.31 3.78
N GLY A 313 0.35 18.05 2.47
CA GLY A 313 0.59 19.06 1.43
C GLY A 313 2.05 19.54 1.33
N VAL A 314 2.99 18.86 2.01
CA VAL A 314 4.43 19.19 1.93
C VAL A 314 5.06 18.37 0.81
N ASN A 315 5.35 19.03 -0.29
CA ASN A 315 5.88 18.39 -1.49
C ASN A 315 7.40 18.18 -1.41
N PHE A 316 7.83 16.93 -1.50
CA PHE A 316 9.24 16.54 -1.71
C PHE A 316 9.31 15.15 -2.36
N ASN A 317 10.47 14.79 -2.90
CA ASN A 317 10.67 13.47 -3.48
C ASN A 317 11.10 12.47 -2.40
N ALA A 318 10.15 11.64 -1.94
CA ALA A 318 10.40 10.62 -0.92
C ALA A 318 11.52 9.64 -1.32
N SER A 319 11.61 9.29 -2.61
CA SER A 319 12.63 8.37 -3.12
C SER A 319 14.05 8.92 -2.95
N TYR A 320 14.26 10.22 -3.14
CA TYR A 320 15.56 10.85 -2.93
C TYR A 320 15.98 10.80 -1.46
N ILE A 321 15.06 11.09 -0.54
CA ILE A 321 15.34 11.04 0.90
C ILE A 321 15.65 9.59 1.32
N SER A 322 14.85 8.61 0.89
CA SER A 322 15.08 7.20 1.22
C SER A 322 16.39 6.68 0.63
N ALA A 323 16.74 7.07 -0.60
CA ALA A 323 18.03 6.72 -1.22
C ALA A 323 19.21 7.33 -0.46
N PHE A 324 19.08 8.59 -0.01
CA PHE A 324 20.07 9.26 0.82
C PHE A 324 20.25 8.58 2.18
N LEU A 325 19.13 8.23 2.85
CA LEU A 325 19.15 7.47 4.10
C LEU A 325 19.80 6.09 3.93
N LEU A 326 19.51 5.39 2.82
CA LEU A 326 20.16 4.12 2.50
C LEU A 326 21.67 4.30 2.33
N LEU A 327 22.09 5.30 1.55
CA LEU A 327 23.50 5.58 1.30
C LEU A 327 24.26 5.87 2.61
N ILE A 328 23.74 6.78 3.45
CA ILE A 328 24.34 7.09 4.76
C ILE A 328 24.41 5.83 5.62
N THR A 329 23.33 5.05 5.69
CA THR A 329 23.30 3.87 6.55
C THR A 329 24.30 2.81 6.09
N LEU A 330 24.46 2.63 4.77
CA LEU A 330 25.47 1.73 4.21
C LEU A 330 26.90 2.23 4.48
N ILE A 331 27.14 3.54 4.44
CA ILE A 331 28.44 4.15 4.81
C ILE A 331 28.75 3.89 6.29
N VAL A 332 27.80 4.18 7.19
CA VAL A 332 27.92 3.92 8.63
C VAL A 332 28.16 2.43 8.88
N TYR A 333 27.41 1.57 8.20
CA TYR A 333 27.57 0.12 8.29
C TYR A 333 28.96 -0.34 7.87
N ASN A 334 29.46 0.14 6.73
CA ASN A 334 30.78 -0.18 6.21
C ASN A 334 31.90 0.33 7.12
N TYR A 335 31.77 1.55 7.64
CA TYR A 335 32.70 2.14 8.60
C TYR A 335 32.86 1.25 9.84
N TRP A 336 31.73 0.87 10.44
CA TRP A 336 31.74 -0.02 11.60
C TRP A 336 32.19 -1.44 11.26
N GLY A 337 31.87 -1.94 10.07
CA GLY A 337 32.36 -3.23 9.57
C GLY A 337 33.89 -3.29 9.48
N LYS A 338 34.52 -2.24 8.93
CA LYS A 338 35.99 -2.11 8.91
C LYS A 338 36.59 -2.05 10.31
N ARG A 339 35.95 -1.31 11.22
CA ARG A 339 36.38 -1.21 12.62
C ARG A 339 36.33 -2.57 13.31
N TYR A 340 35.25 -3.34 13.10
CA TYR A 340 35.10 -4.71 13.58
C TYR A 340 36.22 -5.62 13.06
N ASN A 341 36.56 -5.54 11.77
CA ASN A 341 37.65 -6.31 11.20
C ASN A 341 39.02 -5.91 11.77
N LYS A 342 39.24 -4.61 12.01
CA LYS A 342 40.43 -4.12 12.71
C LYS A 342 40.52 -4.68 14.12
N TRP A 343 39.41 -4.78 14.87
CA TRP A 343 39.41 -5.43 16.19
C TRP A 343 39.83 -6.90 16.10
N LYS A 344 39.28 -7.66 15.14
CA LYS A 344 39.64 -9.07 14.94
C LYS A 344 41.13 -9.23 14.60
N LYS A 345 41.68 -8.35 13.75
CA LYS A 345 43.11 -8.35 13.38
C LYS A 345 43.99 -7.97 14.58
N ASN A 346 43.71 -6.85 15.24
CA ASN A 346 44.47 -6.36 16.38
C ASN A 346 44.53 -7.37 17.54
N LEU A 347 43.42 -8.06 17.84
CA LEU A 347 43.39 -9.07 18.90
C LEU A 347 44.25 -10.30 18.55
N LYS A 348 44.39 -10.65 17.27
CA LYS A 348 45.19 -11.80 16.82
C LYS A 348 46.68 -11.44 16.65
N GLU A 349 46.95 -10.36 15.93
CA GLU A 349 48.29 -10.02 15.40
C GLU A 349 48.90 -8.76 16.03
N GLY A 350 48.15 -8.01 16.84
CA GLY A 350 48.63 -6.75 17.43
C GLY A 350 49.69 -6.95 18.52
N ASP A 351 50.51 -5.91 18.71
CA ASP A 351 51.40 -5.78 19.87
C ASP A 351 50.60 -5.58 21.18
N GLU A 352 51.28 -5.62 22.32
CA GLU A 352 50.61 -5.60 23.63
C GLU A 352 49.85 -4.29 23.87
N ALA A 353 50.40 -3.15 23.44
CA ALA A 353 49.75 -1.84 23.53
C ALA A 353 48.48 -1.78 22.67
N THR A 354 48.55 -2.23 21.41
CA THR A 354 47.39 -2.25 20.49
C THR A 354 46.31 -3.22 20.99
N LYS A 355 46.68 -4.37 21.57
CA LYS A 355 45.75 -5.32 22.17
C LYS A 355 45.02 -4.69 23.36
N LYS A 356 45.74 -4.04 24.28
CA LYS A 356 45.16 -3.31 25.42
C LYS A 356 44.18 -2.24 24.97
N GLU A 357 44.58 -1.37 24.05
CA GLU A 357 43.72 -0.30 23.53
C GLU A 357 42.45 -0.87 22.88
N THR A 358 42.61 -1.93 22.07
CA THR A 358 41.50 -2.59 21.37
C THR A 358 40.50 -3.19 22.37
N VAL A 359 40.97 -3.91 23.40
CA VAL A 359 40.09 -4.51 24.42
C VAL A 359 39.32 -3.44 25.20
N LEU A 360 40.01 -2.39 25.68
CA LEU A 360 39.36 -1.29 26.41
C LEU A 360 38.31 -0.57 25.56
N PHE A 361 38.59 -0.38 24.26
CA PHE A 361 37.62 0.18 23.33
C PHE A 361 36.39 -0.73 23.18
N ILE A 362 36.59 -2.04 22.98
CA ILE A 362 35.48 -3.00 22.85
C ILE A 362 34.63 -3.02 24.12
N LEU A 363 35.25 -3.06 25.31
CA LEU A 363 34.55 -3.01 26.59
C LEU A 363 33.67 -1.76 26.69
N LYS A 364 34.22 -0.58 26.38
CA LYS A 364 33.48 0.70 26.40
C LYS A 364 32.37 0.75 25.37
N TYR A 365 32.59 0.23 24.16
CA TYR A 365 31.63 0.30 23.07
C TYR A 365 30.49 -0.71 23.23
N VAL A 366 30.78 -1.96 23.56
CA VAL A 366 29.79 -3.05 23.66
C VAL A 366 28.96 -2.93 24.93
N SER A 367 29.53 -2.45 26.04
CA SER A 367 28.79 -2.24 27.31
C SER A 367 27.67 -1.19 27.22
N ARG A 368 27.70 -0.30 26.22
CA ARG A 368 26.64 0.68 25.95
C ARG A 368 25.42 0.08 25.23
N PHE A 369 25.56 -1.09 24.60
CA PHE A 369 24.49 -1.69 23.81
C PHE A 369 23.19 -1.92 24.59
N PRO A 370 23.19 -2.52 25.81
CA PRO A 370 21.96 -2.71 26.59
C PRO A 370 21.21 -1.42 26.88
N ARG A 371 21.92 -0.30 27.12
CA ARG A 371 21.31 1.01 27.37
C ARG A 371 20.63 1.55 26.11
N TYR A 372 21.30 1.41 24.96
CA TYR A 372 20.73 1.81 23.68
C TYR A 372 19.52 0.95 23.29
N TYR A 373 19.60 -0.37 23.51
CA TYR A 373 18.48 -1.30 23.33
C TYR A 373 17.27 -0.91 24.19
N LEU A 374 17.49 -0.61 25.48
CA LEU A 374 16.45 -0.15 26.38
C LEU A 374 15.85 1.20 25.94
N ALA A 375 16.70 2.16 25.53
CA ALA A 375 16.25 3.44 24.99
C ALA A 375 15.36 3.25 23.75
N CYS A 376 15.72 2.34 22.84
CA CYS A 376 14.89 2.00 21.69
C CYS A 376 13.53 1.39 22.07
N ILE A 377 13.47 0.52 23.09
CA ILE A 377 12.19 0.00 23.61
C ILE A 377 11.35 1.14 24.19
N ILE A 378 11.97 2.00 25.01
CA ILE A 378 11.28 3.15 25.61
C ILE A 378 10.75 4.08 24.52
N MET A 379 11.52 4.35 23.46
CA MET A 379 11.05 5.15 22.32
C MET A 379 9.85 4.53 21.59
N VAL A 380 9.82 3.20 21.43
CA VAL A 380 8.66 2.50 20.86
C VAL A 380 7.42 2.68 21.76
N LEU A 381 7.60 2.57 23.08
CA LEU A 381 6.51 2.78 24.05
C LEU A 381 6.04 4.24 24.07
N ILE A 382 6.95 5.21 24.07
CA ILE A 382 6.64 6.64 23.96
C ILE A 382 5.88 6.91 22.67
N THR A 383 6.34 6.36 21.55
CA THR A 383 5.62 6.50 20.26
C THR A 383 4.21 5.93 20.36
N ALA A 384 4.03 4.74 20.96
CA ALA A 384 2.72 4.16 21.16
C ALA A 384 1.81 5.00 22.09
N ILE A 385 2.38 5.63 23.13
CA ILE A 385 1.65 6.57 24.02
C ILE A 385 1.26 7.83 23.26
N LEU A 386 2.18 8.44 22.50
CA LEU A 386 1.87 9.60 21.65
C LEU A 386 0.76 9.27 20.65
N VAL A 387 0.81 8.07 20.05
CA VAL A 387 -0.26 7.57 19.17
C VAL A 387 -1.57 7.37 19.92
N ALA A 388 -1.56 6.88 21.16
CA ALA A 388 -2.77 6.72 21.96
C ALA A 388 -3.43 8.08 22.30
N ILE A 389 -2.63 9.14 22.48
CA ILE A 389 -3.11 10.49 22.83
C ILE A 389 -3.53 11.27 21.58
N PHE A 390 -2.64 11.37 20.60
CA PHE A 390 -2.81 12.25 19.44
C PHE A 390 -3.40 11.54 18.20
N LYS A 391 -3.40 10.19 18.17
CA LYS A 391 -3.85 9.38 17.02
C LYS A 391 -3.08 9.74 15.74
N TRP A 392 -3.77 9.91 14.61
CA TRP A 392 -3.17 10.43 13.38
C TRP A 392 -2.91 11.93 13.53
N ASP A 393 -1.63 12.30 13.61
CA ASP A 393 -1.14 13.68 13.74
C ASP A 393 0.35 13.76 13.32
N ARG A 394 0.85 14.96 13.03
CA ARG A 394 2.26 15.20 12.65
C ARG A 394 3.27 14.81 13.74
N ILE A 395 2.93 14.98 15.02
CA ILE A 395 3.79 14.68 16.18
C ILE A 395 4.06 13.18 16.30
N PRO A 396 3.07 12.30 16.51
CA PRO A 396 3.30 10.86 16.60
C PRO A 396 3.88 10.30 15.30
N PHE A 397 3.52 10.86 14.14
CA PHE A 397 4.09 10.45 12.86
C PHE A 397 5.60 10.73 12.78
N THR A 398 6.04 11.91 13.22
CA THR A 398 7.46 12.26 13.29
C THR A 398 8.20 11.39 14.32
N ALA A 399 7.59 11.16 15.50
CA ALA A 399 8.15 10.27 16.51
C ALA A 399 8.31 8.83 16.00
N PHE A 400 7.37 8.35 15.16
CA PHE A 400 7.48 7.06 14.50
C PHE A 400 8.69 6.98 13.56
N LEU A 401 8.90 7.98 12.71
CA LEU A 401 10.07 8.04 11.80
C LEU A 401 11.40 8.08 12.57
N ILE A 402 11.48 8.84 13.66
CA ILE A 402 12.66 8.90 14.53
C ILE A 402 12.91 7.52 15.16
N THR A 403 11.87 6.90 15.71
CA THR A 403 11.96 5.56 16.31
C THR A 403 12.40 4.53 15.28
N LEU A 404 11.90 4.60 14.05
CA LEU A 404 12.31 3.74 12.94
C LEU A 404 13.81 3.88 12.62
N GLY A 405 14.33 5.11 12.60
CA GLY A 405 15.75 5.38 12.41
C GLY A 405 16.62 4.81 13.53
N CYS A 406 16.19 5.00 14.78
CA CYS A 406 16.87 4.44 15.94
C CYS A 406 16.89 2.91 15.96
N GLN A 407 15.79 2.27 15.55
CA GLN A 407 15.68 0.81 15.40
C GLN A 407 16.55 0.27 14.26
N MET A 408 16.63 0.99 13.13
CA MET A 408 17.53 0.65 12.04
C MET A 408 19.00 0.70 12.50
N TYR A 409 19.40 1.70 13.28
CA TYR A 409 20.74 1.74 13.87
C TYR A 409 20.93 0.65 14.94
N LEU A 410 19.91 0.32 15.75
CA LEU A 410 19.96 -0.78 16.71
C LEU A 410 20.28 -2.11 16.02
N TYR A 411 19.66 -2.37 14.87
CA TYR A 411 19.96 -3.54 14.03
C TYR A 411 21.44 -3.58 13.62
N VAL A 412 21.98 -2.46 13.11
CA VAL A 412 23.40 -2.35 12.73
C VAL A 412 24.30 -2.59 13.94
N TYR A 413 24.03 -1.92 15.06
CA TYR A 413 24.79 -2.00 16.30
C TYR A 413 24.80 -3.43 16.87
N PHE A 414 23.65 -4.11 16.84
CA PHE A 414 23.53 -5.51 17.25
C PHE A 414 24.42 -6.43 16.42
N LYS A 415 24.44 -6.28 15.08
CA LYS A 415 25.26 -7.11 14.20
C LYS A 415 26.76 -6.96 14.45
N ILE A 416 27.21 -5.77 14.85
CA ILE A 416 28.63 -5.49 15.17
C ILE A 416 29.00 -6.07 16.55
N CYS A 417 28.13 -5.87 17.55
CA CYS A 417 28.43 -6.24 18.94
C CYS A 417 28.23 -7.72 19.26
N ARG A 418 27.34 -8.42 18.55
CA ARG A 418 26.91 -9.79 18.91
C ARG A 418 28.06 -10.77 19.18
N THR A 419 29.15 -10.70 18.41
CA THR A 419 30.31 -11.62 18.59
C THR A 419 31.06 -11.39 19.91
N TYR A 420 31.01 -10.16 20.46
CA TYR A 420 31.77 -9.76 21.64
C TYR A 420 30.94 -9.76 22.94
N PHE A 421 29.62 -9.94 22.88
CA PHE A 421 28.80 -9.98 24.10
C PHE A 421 29.25 -11.05 25.09
N LYS A 422 29.67 -12.24 24.63
CA LYS A 422 30.22 -13.30 25.50
C LYS A 422 31.45 -12.89 26.31
N TYR A 423 32.30 -12.00 25.77
CA TYR A 423 33.51 -11.54 26.46
C TYR A 423 33.23 -10.35 27.38
N VAL A 424 32.35 -9.43 26.95
CA VAL A 424 32.04 -8.20 27.69
C VAL A 424 31.03 -8.45 28.81
N PHE A 425 30.07 -9.35 28.59
CA PHE A 425 29.09 -9.78 29.58
C PHE A 425 29.39 -11.22 30.02
N PHE A 426 30.65 -11.46 30.38
CA PHE A 426 31.15 -12.78 30.76
C PHE A 426 30.44 -13.32 32.00
N SER A 427 30.04 -14.59 31.98
CA SER A 427 29.56 -15.28 33.17
C SER A 427 30.18 -16.68 33.24
N LYS A 428 30.60 -17.08 34.46
CA LYS A 428 31.15 -18.42 34.71
C LYS A 428 30.18 -19.52 34.31
N GLU A 429 28.88 -19.31 34.56
CA GLU A 429 27.80 -20.21 34.12
C GLU A 429 27.84 -20.48 32.60
N LEU A 430 27.95 -19.43 31.78
CA LEU A 430 27.95 -19.54 30.32
C LEU A 430 29.24 -20.19 29.81
N HIS A 431 30.40 -19.87 30.42
CA HIS A 431 31.68 -20.47 30.07
C HIS A 431 31.71 -21.96 30.39
N THR A 432 31.23 -22.37 31.57
CA THR A 432 31.14 -23.78 31.95
C THR A 432 30.18 -24.57 31.05
N GLU A 433 29.03 -23.98 30.69
CA GLU A 433 28.03 -24.66 29.84
C GLU A 433 28.49 -24.79 28.37
N LYS A 434 29.24 -23.80 27.86
CA LYS A 434 29.55 -23.66 26.42
C LYS A 434 31.01 -23.26 26.16
N LYS A 435 31.98 -23.95 26.76
CA LYS A 435 33.41 -23.62 26.63
C LYS A 435 33.88 -23.43 25.18
N GLU A 436 33.37 -24.25 24.26
CA GLU A 436 33.68 -24.21 22.81
C GLU A 436 33.39 -22.86 22.13
N MET A 437 32.51 -22.02 22.72
CA MET A 437 32.22 -20.70 22.16
C MET A 437 33.31 -19.66 22.48
N PHE A 438 34.20 -19.91 23.42
CA PHE A 438 35.24 -18.97 23.85
C PHE A 438 36.58 -19.29 23.19
N ASN A 439 37.27 -18.26 22.71
CA ASN A 439 38.70 -18.38 22.42
C ASN A 439 39.44 -17.98 23.70
N GLU A 440 40.14 -18.94 24.31
CA GLU A 440 40.80 -18.78 25.60
C GLU A 440 41.86 -17.67 25.60
N ASP A 441 42.58 -17.47 24.50
CA ASP A 441 43.58 -16.39 24.39
C ASP A 441 42.93 -15.02 24.38
N ILE A 442 41.81 -14.88 23.67
CA ILE A 442 41.03 -13.64 23.68
C ILE A 442 40.39 -13.41 25.05
N LEU A 443 39.86 -14.46 25.70
CA LEU A 443 39.27 -14.34 27.04
C LEU A 443 40.29 -13.83 28.06
N LYS A 444 41.52 -14.38 28.06
CA LYS A 444 42.62 -13.92 28.90
C LYS A 444 42.95 -12.44 28.68
N LEU A 445 42.90 -11.95 27.43
CA LEU A 445 43.11 -10.52 27.15
C LEU A 445 41.99 -9.64 27.74
N PHE A 446 40.73 -10.08 27.64
CA PHE A 446 39.60 -9.38 28.24
C PHE A 446 39.67 -9.38 29.77
N ASP A 447 40.15 -10.46 30.38
CA ASP A 447 40.34 -10.52 31.83
C ASP A 447 41.53 -9.67 32.29
N LYS A 448 42.68 -9.77 31.62
CA LYS A 448 43.89 -8.98 31.93
C LYS A 448 43.64 -7.47 31.94
N TYR A 449 42.89 -6.94 30.97
CA TYR A 449 42.68 -5.49 30.82
C TYR A 449 41.31 -4.99 31.29
N GLY A 450 40.33 -5.87 31.47
CA GLY A 450 38.96 -5.53 31.84
C GLY A 450 38.46 -6.16 33.14
N ASN A 451 39.21 -7.09 33.72
CA ASN A 451 38.88 -7.84 34.93
C ASN A 451 37.48 -8.50 34.86
N VAL A 452 37.16 -9.10 33.71
CA VAL A 452 35.82 -9.59 33.39
C VAL A 452 35.44 -10.85 34.18
N GLU A 453 36.40 -11.68 34.62
CA GLU A 453 36.11 -12.91 35.36
C GLU A 453 35.71 -12.66 36.82
N SER A 454 36.19 -11.56 37.42
CA SER A 454 35.83 -11.16 38.77
C SER A 454 34.58 -10.26 38.84
N GLN A 455 34.08 -9.82 37.69
CA GLN A 455 32.94 -8.92 37.61
C GLN A 455 31.62 -9.60 38.01
N LYS A 456 30.95 -9.07 39.04
CA LYS A 456 29.58 -9.48 39.40
C LYS A 456 28.56 -8.82 38.47
N LEU A 457 28.10 -9.54 37.45
CA LEU A 457 27.08 -9.05 36.52
C LEU A 457 25.65 -9.33 37.00
N PRO A 458 24.73 -8.34 36.93
CA PRO A 458 23.30 -8.55 37.16
C PRO A 458 22.68 -9.47 36.10
N LYS A 459 21.59 -10.15 36.45
CA LYS A 459 20.93 -11.18 35.61
C LYS A 459 20.60 -10.70 34.19
N TYR A 460 20.14 -9.46 34.04
CA TYR A 460 19.79 -8.90 32.72
C TYR A 460 20.99 -8.69 31.80
N LEU A 461 22.20 -8.41 32.34
CA LEU A 461 23.42 -8.32 31.53
C LEU A 461 23.92 -9.70 31.10
N LYS A 462 23.77 -10.72 31.96
CA LYS A 462 24.08 -12.11 31.61
C LYS A 462 23.27 -12.59 30.40
N PHE A 463 22.04 -12.11 30.21
CA PHE A 463 21.22 -12.42 29.04
C PHE A 463 21.88 -11.96 27.73
N PHE A 464 22.48 -10.76 27.69
CA PHE A 464 23.18 -10.29 26.49
C PHE A 464 24.39 -11.15 26.15
N GLY A 465 25.13 -11.66 27.15
CA GLY A 465 26.21 -12.63 26.95
C GLY A 465 25.74 -13.90 26.22
N LYS A 466 24.55 -14.41 26.59
CA LYS A 466 23.94 -15.58 25.93
C LYS A 466 23.55 -15.34 24.47
N LEU A 467 23.33 -14.09 24.02
CA LEU A 467 23.01 -13.80 22.60
C LEU A 467 24.17 -14.05 21.63
N SER A 468 25.40 -14.18 22.15
CA SER A 468 26.54 -14.66 21.35
C SER A 468 26.44 -16.15 21.02
N ASP A 469 25.72 -16.95 21.81
CA ASP A 469 25.48 -18.37 21.52
C ASP A 469 24.52 -18.50 20.33
N ASN A 470 24.87 -19.37 19.39
CA ASN A 470 24.07 -19.60 18.19
C ASN A 470 22.77 -20.34 18.53
N VAL A 471 22.79 -21.27 19.49
CA VAL A 471 21.59 -22.02 19.88
C VAL A 471 20.61 -21.11 20.60
N PHE A 472 21.06 -20.33 21.57
CA PHE A 472 20.24 -19.34 22.26
C PHE A 472 19.67 -18.28 21.31
N TYR A 473 20.50 -17.73 20.42
CA TYR A 473 20.04 -16.77 19.40
C TYR A 473 18.96 -17.36 18.49
N LEU A 474 19.12 -18.59 18.01
CA LEU A 474 18.10 -19.24 17.17
C LEU A 474 16.84 -19.62 17.95
N ASN A 475 16.96 -19.99 19.24
CA ASN A 475 15.81 -20.19 20.13
C ASN A 475 15.00 -18.90 20.30
N PHE A 476 15.66 -17.77 20.50
CA PHE A 476 14.99 -16.46 20.57
C PHE A 476 14.19 -16.17 19.29
N MET A 477 14.80 -16.43 18.12
CA MET A 477 14.12 -16.30 16.82
C MET A 477 12.94 -17.28 16.69
N ARG A 478 13.09 -18.52 17.18
CA ARG A 478 12.02 -19.52 17.21
C ARG A 478 10.81 -19.05 18.02
N TYR A 479 11.02 -18.48 19.20
CA TYR A 479 9.91 -17.96 20.02
C TYR A 479 9.17 -16.82 19.33
N SER A 480 9.88 -15.94 18.62
CA SER A 480 9.26 -14.85 17.84
C SER A 480 8.42 -15.39 16.67
N GLY A 481 8.89 -16.46 16.01
CA GLY A 481 8.12 -17.18 15.00
C GLY A 481 6.87 -17.87 15.56
N ILE A 482 6.99 -18.52 16.73
CA ILE A 482 5.85 -19.16 17.42
C ILE A 482 4.83 -18.11 17.86
N PHE A 483 5.27 -16.98 18.42
CA PHE A 483 4.39 -15.86 18.74
C PHE A 483 3.59 -15.41 17.50
N SER A 484 4.27 -15.24 16.38
CA SER A 484 3.62 -14.84 15.11
C SER A 484 2.58 -15.87 14.66
N LEU A 485 2.90 -17.17 14.78
CA LEU A 485 1.98 -18.26 14.47
C LEU A 485 0.76 -18.28 15.40
N ILE A 486 0.95 -18.10 16.71
CA ILE A 486 -0.14 -18.05 17.68
C ILE A 486 -1.08 -16.88 17.37
N CYS A 487 -0.54 -15.69 17.08
CA CYS A 487 -1.34 -14.54 16.67
C CYS A 487 -2.20 -14.87 15.44
N LEU A 488 -1.63 -15.53 14.42
CA LEU A 488 -2.39 -15.93 13.23
C LEU A 488 -3.43 -17.01 13.51
N ILE A 489 -3.12 -18.02 14.34
CA ILE A 489 -4.10 -19.05 14.73
C ILE A 489 -5.29 -18.40 15.44
N LEU A 490 -5.02 -17.49 16.38
CA LEU A 490 -6.07 -16.76 17.09
C LEU A 490 -6.89 -15.88 16.14
N ALA A 491 -6.24 -15.15 15.22
CA ALA A 491 -6.93 -14.32 14.24
C ALA A 491 -7.81 -15.14 13.28
N ASN A 492 -7.33 -16.29 12.80
CA ASN A 492 -8.10 -17.20 11.94
C ASN A 492 -9.26 -17.90 12.68
N SER A 493 -9.10 -18.10 13.99
CA SER A 493 -10.14 -18.72 14.83
C SER A 493 -11.23 -17.72 15.24
N PHE A 494 -10.84 -16.49 15.58
CA PHE A 494 -11.73 -15.48 16.15
C PHE A 494 -11.74 -14.19 15.33
N PHE A 495 -12.90 -13.89 14.73
CA PHE A 495 -13.11 -12.70 13.90
C PHE A 495 -12.78 -11.37 14.63
N ALA A 496 -13.11 -11.27 15.92
CA ALA A 496 -12.79 -10.09 16.73
C ALA A 496 -11.28 -9.85 16.86
N ILE A 497 -10.47 -10.91 16.93
CA ILE A 497 -9.01 -10.81 17.02
C ILE A 497 -8.43 -10.37 15.68
N ALA A 498 -8.91 -10.92 14.56
CA ALA A 498 -8.51 -10.46 13.24
C ALA A 498 -8.83 -8.97 13.02
N SER A 499 -10.00 -8.52 13.45
CA SER A 499 -10.41 -7.11 13.39
C SER A 499 -9.60 -6.18 14.30
N TRP A 500 -8.96 -6.71 15.35
CA TRP A 500 -8.14 -5.95 16.30
C TRP A 500 -6.76 -5.61 15.73
N PHE A 501 -6.20 -6.50 14.91
CA PHE A 501 -4.96 -6.24 14.20
C PHE A 501 -5.17 -5.27 13.04
N SER A 502 -4.23 -4.35 12.86
CA SER A 502 -4.14 -3.57 11.62
C SER A 502 -3.78 -4.48 10.44
N PRO A 503 -4.24 -4.19 9.21
CA PRO A 503 -3.90 -4.98 8.04
C PRO A 503 -2.39 -5.11 7.82
N LEU A 504 -1.62 -4.06 8.11
CA LEU A 504 -0.16 -4.06 7.99
C LEU A 504 0.50 -5.09 8.93
N VAL A 505 0.00 -5.23 10.16
CA VAL A 505 0.48 -6.24 11.11
C VAL A 505 0.11 -7.65 10.65
N ILE A 506 -1.11 -7.86 10.14
CA ILE A 506 -1.51 -9.16 9.55
C ILE A 506 -0.59 -9.55 8.39
N ILE A 507 -0.30 -8.64 7.48
CA ILE A 507 0.62 -8.87 6.36
C ILE A 507 2.01 -9.26 6.87
N CYS A 508 2.56 -8.52 7.85
CA CYS A 508 3.86 -8.84 8.44
C CYS A 508 3.87 -10.22 9.10
N LEU A 509 2.82 -10.58 9.84
CA LEU A 509 2.68 -11.88 10.50
C LEU A 509 2.69 -13.03 9.48
N TYR A 510 1.91 -12.94 8.40
CA TYR A 510 1.89 -13.96 7.35
C TYR A 510 3.23 -14.10 6.66
N ILE A 511 3.87 -12.97 6.31
CA ILE A 511 5.19 -12.98 5.68
C ILE A 511 6.21 -13.67 6.57
N ILE A 512 6.22 -13.37 7.86
CA ILE A 512 7.11 -13.99 8.83
C ILE A 512 6.86 -15.50 8.92
N VAL A 513 5.61 -15.94 9.02
CA VAL A 513 5.26 -17.36 9.16
C VAL A 513 5.59 -18.14 7.89
N ILE A 514 5.18 -17.65 6.71
CA ILE A 514 5.47 -18.29 5.41
C ILE A 514 6.98 -18.38 5.19
N TYR A 515 7.70 -17.27 5.38
CA TYR A 515 9.16 -17.25 5.24
C TYR A 515 9.83 -18.22 6.23
N SER A 516 9.37 -18.27 7.48
CA SER A 516 9.91 -19.18 8.50
C SER A 516 9.67 -20.65 8.14
N ILE A 517 8.49 -21.02 7.63
CA ILE A 517 8.18 -22.39 7.18
C ILE A 517 9.15 -22.80 6.07
N LEU A 518 9.29 -21.97 5.02
CA LEU A 518 10.20 -22.25 3.91
C LEU A 518 11.65 -22.42 4.37
N ILE A 519 12.10 -21.56 5.28
CA ILE A 519 13.45 -21.62 5.88
C ILE A 519 13.67 -22.91 6.66
N ILE A 520 12.73 -23.26 7.54
CA ILE A 520 12.87 -24.42 8.42
C ILE A 520 12.95 -25.69 7.56
N LEU A 521 12.07 -25.84 6.58
CA LEU A 521 12.08 -26.96 5.63
C LEU A 521 13.41 -27.04 4.88
N PHE A 522 13.89 -25.91 4.34
CA PHE A 522 15.17 -25.86 3.63
C PHE A 522 16.37 -26.22 4.50
N LYS A 523 16.43 -25.74 5.75
CA LYS A 523 17.51 -26.09 6.69
C LYS A 523 17.57 -27.59 6.96
N HIS A 524 16.41 -28.22 7.17
CA HIS A 524 16.33 -29.66 7.37
C HIS A 524 16.77 -30.43 6.12
N LEU A 525 16.31 -30.02 4.93
CA LEU A 525 16.75 -30.59 3.66
C LEU A 525 18.29 -30.54 3.54
N LEU A 526 18.88 -29.36 3.78
CA LEU A 526 20.33 -29.12 3.73
C LEU A 526 21.09 -30.00 4.74
N TYR A 527 20.63 -30.07 6.00
CA TYR A 527 21.28 -30.85 7.06
C TYR A 527 21.29 -32.35 6.75
N TYR A 528 20.14 -32.92 6.38
CA TYR A 528 20.02 -34.36 6.13
C TYR A 528 20.68 -34.81 4.83
N HIS A 529 20.81 -33.94 3.82
CA HIS A 529 21.64 -34.20 2.65
C HIS A 529 23.14 -34.27 2.99
N ARG A 530 23.58 -33.53 4.02
CA ARG A 530 24.99 -33.44 4.42
C ARG A 530 25.37 -34.38 5.56
N LEU A 531 24.45 -35.11 6.17
CA LEU A 531 24.76 -36.14 7.17
C LEU A 531 25.48 -37.35 6.54
N GLU A 532 26.66 -37.69 7.05
CA GLU A 532 27.42 -38.89 6.65
C GLU A 532 26.69 -40.19 6.98
N GLU A 533 26.96 -41.23 6.18
CA GLU A 533 26.70 -42.60 6.59
C GLU A 533 27.85 -43.03 7.49
N PRO A 534 27.57 -43.69 8.63
CA PRO A 534 28.64 -44.26 9.43
C PRO A 534 29.42 -45.23 8.54
N LYS A 535 30.74 -45.06 8.43
CA LYS A 535 31.61 -46.05 7.80
C LYS A 535 31.52 -47.33 8.63
N GLU A 536 31.24 -48.47 7.99
CA GLU A 536 31.42 -49.77 8.62
C GLU A 536 32.90 -49.91 8.99
N VAL A 537 33.19 -49.92 10.29
CA VAL A 537 34.50 -50.27 10.82
C VAL A 537 34.31 -51.57 11.59
N ASP A 538 35.01 -52.61 11.15
CA ASP A 538 35.23 -53.89 11.83
C ASP A 538 33.99 -54.71 12.23
N GLY A 539 33.08 -54.99 11.28
CA GLY A 539 32.12 -56.12 11.38
C GLY A 539 31.11 -56.10 12.55
N ILE A 540 31.19 -55.11 13.44
CA ILE A 540 30.25 -54.90 14.54
C ILE A 540 29.13 -54.05 13.96
N LYS A 541 27.94 -54.66 13.81
CA LYS A 541 26.68 -53.99 13.48
C LYS A 541 26.36 -52.97 14.57
N ASP A 542 26.95 -51.79 14.47
CA ASP A 542 26.68 -50.69 15.38
C ASP A 542 25.20 -50.32 15.21
N LYS A 543 24.44 -50.50 16.29
CA LYS A 543 22.96 -50.55 16.32
C LYS A 543 22.35 -49.53 15.37
N LYS A 544 21.67 -49.99 14.31
CA LYS A 544 20.77 -49.27 13.39
C LYS A 544 20.39 -47.88 13.93
N LYS A 545 21.23 -46.86 13.70
CA LYS A 545 20.87 -45.48 13.99
C LYS A 545 19.76 -45.14 12.99
N LYS A 546 18.52 -45.09 13.47
CA LYS A 546 17.28 -44.94 12.67
C LYS A 546 17.51 -43.96 11.52
N SER A 547 17.66 -44.49 10.29
CA SER A 547 17.78 -43.72 9.04
C SER A 547 16.46 -43.04 8.64
N GLY A 548 15.38 -43.28 9.39
CA GLY A 548 14.03 -42.76 9.14
C GLY A 548 13.97 -41.26 8.87
N PRO A 549 14.42 -40.38 9.79
CA PRO A 549 14.41 -38.93 9.55
C PRO A 549 15.27 -38.53 8.35
N LYS A 550 16.46 -39.12 8.19
CA LYS A 550 17.36 -38.81 7.06
C LYS A 550 16.69 -39.11 5.71
N ASN A 551 16.12 -40.30 5.56
CA ASN A 551 15.43 -40.71 4.34
C ASN A 551 14.16 -39.87 4.11
N PHE A 552 13.45 -39.53 5.19
CA PHE A 552 12.28 -38.66 5.12
C PHE A 552 12.63 -37.30 4.52
N TYR A 553 13.54 -36.53 5.12
CA TYR A 553 13.86 -35.19 4.61
C TYR A 553 14.58 -35.20 3.26
N LYS A 554 15.37 -36.24 2.96
CA LYS A 554 16.14 -36.32 1.71
C LYS A 554 15.25 -36.60 0.50
N TYR A 555 14.33 -37.56 0.62
CA TYR A 555 13.54 -38.06 -0.50
C TYR A 555 12.03 -37.84 -0.31
N TRP A 556 11.49 -38.19 0.86
CA TRP A 556 10.05 -38.11 1.09
C TRP A 556 9.53 -36.69 1.25
N LEU A 557 10.29 -35.74 1.80
CA LEU A 557 9.82 -34.36 1.97
C LEU A 557 9.64 -33.66 0.61
N PRO A 558 10.60 -33.68 -0.34
CA PRO A 558 10.36 -33.16 -1.68
C PRO A 558 9.16 -33.84 -2.38
N LEU A 559 9.07 -35.16 -2.29
CA LEU A 559 7.94 -35.92 -2.85
C LEU A 559 6.62 -35.55 -2.17
N LEU A 560 6.61 -35.33 -0.86
CA LEU A 560 5.44 -34.88 -0.10
C LEU A 560 5.01 -33.48 -0.52
N ILE A 561 5.95 -32.55 -0.74
CA ILE A 561 5.63 -31.21 -1.24
C ILE A 561 5.00 -31.29 -2.63
N ILE A 562 5.57 -32.09 -3.54
CA ILE A 562 4.99 -32.34 -4.86
C ILE A 562 3.62 -32.98 -4.73
N PHE A 563 3.48 -34.01 -3.88
CA PHE A 563 2.22 -34.70 -3.65
C PHE A 563 1.14 -33.79 -3.05
N LEU A 564 1.49 -32.94 -2.08
CA LEU A 564 0.58 -31.95 -1.50
C LEU A 564 0.19 -30.90 -2.53
N PHE A 565 1.11 -30.47 -3.40
CA PHE A 565 0.82 -29.49 -4.44
C PHE A 565 -0.05 -30.07 -5.55
N SER A 566 0.30 -31.25 -6.06
CA SER A 566 -0.51 -31.99 -7.04
C SER A 566 -1.87 -32.38 -6.45
N GLY A 567 -1.89 -32.79 -5.18
CA GLY A 567 -3.11 -33.08 -4.43
C GLY A 567 -3.98 -31.84 -4.28
N ALA A 568 -3.41 -30.68 -3.93
CA ALA A 568 -4.12 -29.42 -3.86
C ALA A 568 -4.74 -29.05 -5.22
N ILE A 569 -3.97 -29.12 -6.31
CA ILE A 569 -4.47 -28.91 -7.68
C ILE A 569 -5.61 -29.89 -8.00
N TYR A 570 -5.44 -31.18 -7.69
CA TYR A 570 -6.47 -32.18 -7.91
C TYR A 570 -7.73 -31.88 -7.09
N MET A 571 -7.60 -31.47 -5.83
CA MET A 571 -8.73 -31.11 -4.96
C MET A 571 -9.51 -29.92 -5.50
N THR A 572 -8.86 -28.95 -6.15
CA THR A 572 -9.56 -27.80 -6.77
C THR A 572 -10.45 -28.17 -7.96
N SER A 573 -10.34 -29.40 -8.48
CA SER A 573 -11.24 -29.88 -9.55
C SER A 573 -12.62 -30.34 -9.05
N PHE A 574 -12.78 -30.56 -7.74
CA PHE A 574 -14.06 -30.91 -7.14
C PHE A 574 -14.86 -29.67 -6.77
N GLU A 575 -16.18 -29.81 -6.77
CA GLU A 575 -17.06 -28.74 -6.29
C GLU A 575 -16.86 -28.52 -4.79
N ASN A 576 -16.75 -27.24 -4.40
CA ASN A 576 -16.67 -26.79 -3.02
C ASN A 576 -17.85 -25.85 -2.73
N ASP A 577 -18.43 -25.92 -1.53
CA ASP A 577 -19.57 -25.11 -1.08
C ASP A 577 -19.15 -23.89 -0.24
N LEU A 578 -17.84 -23.69 -0.02
CA LEU A 578 -17.30 -22.62 0.81
C LEU A 578 -17.83 -21.23 0.41
N HIS A 579 -18.00 -21.00 -0.88
CA HIS A 579 -18.41 -19.73 -1.46
C HIS A 579 -19.88 -19.70 -1.90
N GLU A 580 -20.65 -20.74 -1.55
CA GLU A 580 -22.06 -20.87 -1.92
C GLU A 580 -22.95 -19.97 -1.07
N LEU A 581 -23.82 -19.18 -1.71
CA LEU A 581 -24.77 -18.33 -1.02
C LEU A 581 -25.95 -19.13 -0.48
N THR A 582 -26.48 -18.69 0.67
CA THR A 582 -27.63 -19.34 1.30
C THR A 582 -28.95 -18.94 0.63
N GLU A 583 -29.71 -19.95 0.26
CA GLU A 583 -31.06 -19.87 -0.27
C GLU A 583 -32.08 -20.08 0.86
N VAL A 584 -33.11 -19.23 0.93
CA VAL A 584 -34.18 -19.26 1.94
C VAL A 584 -35.55 -19.14 1.28
N LYS A 585 -36.58 -19.69 1.93
CA LYS A 585 -37.97 -19.51 1.48
C LYS A 585 -38.36 -18.03 1.58
N THR A 586 -39.13 -17.55 0.60
CA THR A 586 -39.63 -16.17 0.58
C THR A 586 -41.14 -16.13 0.39
N LEU A 587 -41.78 -15.09 0.92
CA LEU A 587 -43.21 -14.84 0.72
C LEU A 587 -43.47 -14.42 -0.73
N ASN A 588 -44.71 -14.59 -1.22
CA ASN A 588 -45.11 -14.28 -2.61
C ASN A 588 -44.53 -12.93 -3.11
N PRO A 589 -43.63 -12.94 -4.12
CA PRO A 589 -43.01 -11.73 -4.66
C PRO A 589 -44.03 -10.71 -5.17
N MET A 590 -43.73 -9.42 -5.01
CA MET A 590 -44.57 -8.34 -5.57
C MET A 590 -44.32 -8.21 -7.08
N GLY A 591 -45.40 -8.23 -7.86
CA GLY A 591 -45.32 -8.05 -9.32
C GLY A 591 -45.12 -6.60 -9.74
N PHE A 592 -44.51 -6.39 -10.91
CA PHE A 592 -44.27 -5.07 -11.49
C PHE A 592 -45.51 -4.18 -11.58
N GLU A 593 -46.62 -4.69 -12.10
CA GLU A 593 -47.83 -3.88 -12.24
C GLU A 593 -48.45 -3.49 -10.89
N GLU A 594 -48.42 -4.40 -9.91
CA GLU A 594 -48.89 -4.13 -8.56
C GLU A 594 -48.06 -3.02 -7.91
N PHE A 595 -46.74 -3.13 -8.02
CA PHE A 595 -45.81 -2.11 -7.55
C PHE A 595 -46.09 -0.76 -8.22
N MET A 596 -46.17 -0.70 -9.56
CA MET A 596 -46.39 0.55 -10.28
C MET A 596 -47.75 1.19 -9.99
N ARG A 597 -48.82 0.39 -9.82
CA ARG A 597 -50.13 0.90 -9.40
C ARG A 597 -50.06 1.53 -8.00
N ASN A 598 -49.32 0.95 -7.07
CA ASN A 598 -49.13 1.52 -5.74
C ASN A 598 -48.27 2.80 -5.76
N GLU A 599 -47.20 2.82 -6.57
CA GLU A 599 -46.33 4.00 -6.68
C GLU A 599 -47.02 5.19 -7.35
N THR A 600 -47.89 4.92 -8.33
CA THR A 600 -48.58 5.94 -9.13
C THR A 600 -50.05 6.16 -8.76
N SER A 601 -50.53 5.55 -7.68
CA SER A 601 -51.95 5.56 -7.26
C SER A 601 -52.53 6.97 -7.08
N ASN A 602 -51.73 7.92 -6.60
CA ASN A 602 -52.13 9.30 -6.37
C ASN A 602 -51.81 10.25 -7.55
N SER A 603 -51.33 9.71 -8.68
CA SER A 603 -50.85 10.49 -9.82
C SER A 603 -51.89 10.51 -10.95
N PHE A 604 -52.52 11.67 -11.13
CA PHE A 604 -53.51 11.93 -12.19
C PHE A 604 -52.90 12.63 -13.42
N LYS A 605 -51.63 13.04 -13.33
CA LYS A 605 -50.86 13.74 -14.35
C LYS A 605 -49.47 13.13 -14.45
N LYS A 606 -48.65 13.59 -15.38
CA LYS A 606 -47.25 13.16 -15.48
C LYS A 606 -46.41 13.81 -14.38
N ASP A 607 -46.05 13.06 -13.35
CA ASP A 607 -45.25 13.53 -12.22
C ASP A 607 -43.78 13.14 -12.36
N ASN A 608 -42.90 13.90 -11.69
CA ASN A 608 -41.47 13.63 -11.63
C ASN A 608 -41.16 12.48 -10.66
N TYR A 609 -40.43 11.47 -11.14
CA TYR A 609 -39.98 10.32 -10.36
C TYR A 609 -38.49 10.07 -10.54
N PHE A 610 -37.82 9.68 -9.46
CA PHE A 610 -36.39 9.43 -9.44
C PHE A 610 -36.03 7.99 -9.81
N PHE A 611 -34.99 7.87 -10.62
CA PHE A 611 -34.32 6.64 -11.01
C PHE A 611 -32.85 6.77 -10.61
N VAL A 612 -32.48 6.10 -9.52
CA VAL A 612 -31.17 6.30 -8.88
C VAL A 612 -30.22 5.18 -9.26
N GLY A 613 -29.09 5.53 -9.86
CA GLY A 613 -27.93 4.65 -10.03
C GLY A 613 -26.83 5.00 -9.03
N SER A 614 -26.19 3.99 -8.45
CA SER A 614 -25.11 4.15 -7.48
C SER A 614 -23.84 3.43 -7.91
N TYR A 615 -22.77 4.21 -8.09
CA TYR A 615 -21.47 3.70 -8.53
C TYR A 615 -20.85 2.70 -7.55
N GLY A 616 -20.09 1.76 -8.11
CA GLY A 616 -19.18 0.92 -7.35
C GLY A 616 -17.96 1.65 -6.77
N GLY A 617 -17.30 1.02 -5.80
CA GLY A 617 -16.12 1.61 -5.14
C GLY A 617 -15.88 1.18 -3.70
N GLY A 618 -16.30 -0.04 -3.32
CA GLY A 618 -16.10 -0.59 -1.98
C GLY A 618 -16.71 0.24 -0.85
N LEU A 619 -16.06 0.26 0.31
CA LEU A 619 -16.57 0.94 1.52
C LEU A 619 -16.69 2.45 1.34
N LYS A 620 -15.89 3.05 0.43
CA LYS A 620 -15.98 4.46 0.04
C LYS A 620 -17.34 4.78 -0.58
N ALA A 621 -17.77 3.98 -1.57
CA ALA A 621 -19.07 4.16 -2.21
C ALA A 621 -20.24 3.82 -1.27
N ASN A 622 -20.08 2.79 -0.42
CA ASN A 622 -21.06 2.43 0.60
C ASN A 622 -21.35 3.61 1.54
N LEU A 623 -20.30 4.21 2.13
CA LEU A 623 -20.46 5.36 3.02
C LEU A 623 -21.04 6.58 2.29
N TRP A 624 -20.59 6.85 1.06
CA TRP A 624 -21.07 7.99 0.28
C TRP A 624 -22.59 7.89 0.04
N ASN A 625 -23.07 6.70 -0.32
CA ASN A 625 -24.50 6.43 -0.47
C ASN A 625 -25.26 6.60 0.84
N LEU A 626 -24.76 6.02 1.94
CA LEU A 626 -25.40 6.13 3.26
C LEU A 626 -25.59 7.59 3.69
N LEU A 627 -24.55 8.42 3.52
CA LEU A 627 -24.60 9.84 3.88
C LEU A 627 -25.58 10.62 3.00
N LEU A 628 -25.54 10.42 1.69
CA LEU A 628 -26.42 11.12 0.76
C LEU A 628 -27.88 10.71 0.92
N PHE A 629 -28.15 9.41 1.09
CA PHE A 629 -29.50 8.92 1.34
C PHE A 629 -30.05 9.45 2.66
N ASN A 630 -29.26 9.40 3.74
CA ASN A 630 -29.68 9.97 5.04
C ASN A 630 -29.99 11.47 4.92
N GLN A 631 -29.13 12.21 4.20
CA GLN A 631 -29.32 13.64 4.01
C GLN A 631 -30.54 13.96 3.13
N LEU A 632 -30.76 13.21 2.05
CA LEU A 632 -31.93 13.38 1.17
C LEU A 632 -33.24 13.01 1.90
N ASP A 633 -33.27 11.90 2.64
CA ASP A 633 -34.43 11.47 3.43
C ASP A 633 -34.77 12.52 4.50
N SER A 634 -33.75 13.03 5.21
CA SER A 634 -33.91 14.03 6.26
C SER A 634 -34.39 15.38 5.71
N LEU A 635 -33.76 15.90 4.66
CA LEU A 635 -34.13 17.19 4.06
C LEU A 635 -35.49 17.16 3.33
N SER A 636 -35.90 16.00 2.80
CA SER A 636 -37.19 15.82 2.13
C SER A 636 -38.29 15.29 3.06
N GLN A 637 -37.98 15.04 4.33
CA GLN A 637 -38.90 14.43 5.30
C GLN A 637 -39.53 13.12 4.80
N GLY A 638 -38.76 12.32 4.06
CA GLY A 638 -39.23 11.05 3.48
C GLY A 638 -39.58 11.11 2.00
N GLU A 639 -39.98 12.28 1.47
CA GLU A 639 -40.56 12.40 0.13
C GLU A 639 -39.61 11.96 -0.99
N PHE A 640 -38.28 12.03 -0.78
CA PHE A 640 -37.31 11.56 -1.77
C PHE A 640 -37.52 10.09 -2.13
N PHE A 641 -37.68 9.21 -1.14
CA PHE A 641 -37.91 7.79 -1.40
C PHE A 641 -39.33 7.52 -1.90
N ASP A 642 -40.31 8.31 -1.47
CA ASP A 642 -41.70 8.18 -1.93
C ASP A 642 -41.86 8.61 -3.40
N ARG A 643 -40.95 9.47 -3.91
CA ARG A 643 -40.82 9.86 -5.32
C ARG A 643 -39.75 9.07 -6.07
N SER A 644 -39.21 7.99 -5.49
CA SER A 644 -38.21 7.13 -6.15
C SER A 644 -38.83 5.82 -6.60
N ILE A 645 -38.64 5.45 -7.87
CA ILE A 645 -39.14 4.17 -8.41
C ILE A 645 -38.11 3.06 -8.21
N VAL A 646 -36.82 3.38 -8.40
CA VAL A 646 -35.75 2.38 -8.36
C VAL A 646 -34.45 2.95 -7.78
N LEU A 647 -33.80 2.16 -6.93
CA LEU A 647 -32.39 2.30 -6.55
C LEU A 647 -31.62 1.12 -7.12
N SER A 648 -30.72 1.38 -8.06
CA SER A 648 -29.87 0.37 -8.69
C SER A 648 -28.41 0.62 -8.34
N GLY A 649 -27.74 -0.41 -7.82
CA GLY A 649 -26.37 -0.27 -7.34
C GLY A 649 -25.43 -1.34 -7.86
N VAL A 650 -24.15 -1.00 -7.80
CA VAL A 650 -23.03 -1.89 -8.14
C VAL A 650 -22.01 -1.86 -7.00
N SER A 651 -21.40 -2.99 -6.66
CA SER A 651 -20.31 -3.09 -5.69
C SER A 651 -20.63 -2.39 -4.37
N GLY A 652 -19.75 -1.49 -3.93
CA GLY A 652 -19.95 -0.62 -2.79
C GLY A 652 -21.23 0.24 -2.83
N GLY A 653 -21.70 0.67 -3.99
CA GLY A 653 -22.94 1.43 -4.13
C GLY A 653 -24.17 0.58 -3.80
N ALA A 654 -24.23 -0.66 -4.31
CA ALA A 654 -25.27 -1.62 -3.95
C ALA A 654 -25.21 -2.03 -2.48
N VAL A 655 -24.01 -2.20 -1.91
CA VAL A 655 -23.83 -2.40 -0.46
C VAL A 655 -24.33 -1.18 0.33
N GLY A 656 -24.15 0.04 -0.18
CA GLY A 656 -24.72 1.28 0.36
C GLY A 656 -26.24 1.28 0.41
N ILE A 657 -26.88 0.97 -0.73
CA ILE A 657 -28.34 0.82 -0.83
C ILE A 657 -28.83 -0.25 0.15
N GLY A 658 -28.18 -1.41 0.18
CA GLY A 658 -28.54 -2.51 1.08
C GLY A 658 -28.40 -2.15 2.56
N ASN A 659 -27.29 -1.53 2.95
CA ASN A 659 -27.11 -1.07 4.33
C ASN A 659 -28.13 0.00 4.71
N TYR A 660 -28.46 0.94 3.81
CA TYR A 660 -29.45 1.98 4.10
C TYR A 660 -30.85 1.40 4.30
N ALA A 661 -31.28 0.50 3.42
CA ALA A 661 -32.58 -0.16 3.55
C ALA A 661 -32.66 -1.03 4.82
N ALA A 662 -31.59 -1.75 5.18
CA ALA A 662 -31.53 -2.45 6.46
C ALA A 662 -31.61 -1.49 7.66
N LEU A 663 -30.87 -0.37 7.65
CA LEU A 663 -30.95 0.65 8.70
C LEU A 663 -32.36 1.18 8.87
N ARG A 664 -33.02 1.62 7.79
CA ARG A 664 -34.40 2.14 7.87
C ARG A 664 -35.40 1.06 8.30
N ASN A 665 -35.15 -0.22 8.00
CA ASN A 665 -36.01 -1.29 8.47
C ASN A 665 -35.89 -1.52 9.99
N TYR A 666 -34.69 -1.51 10.56
CA TYR A 666 -34.46 -1.81 11.99
C TYR A 666 -34.47 -0.57 12.89
N HIS A 667 -34.29 0.62 12.32
CA HIS A 667 -34.25 1.91 13.02
C HIS A 667 -35.31 2.89 12.47
N ALA A 668 -36.47 2.39 12.07
CA ALA A 668 -37.53 3.20 11.44
C ALA A 668 -37.94 4.45 12.24
N GLN A 669 -37.87 4.38 13.57
CA GLN A 669 -38.22 5.47 14.50
C GLN A 669 -37.06 6.43 14.79
N ASN A 670 -35.82 6.10 14.40
CA ASN A 670 -34.69 6.99 14.62
C ASN A 670 -34.64 8.05 13.53
N GLU A 671 -34.73 9.32 13.94
CA GLU A 671 -34.55 10.46 13.04
C GLU A 671 -33.08 10.67 12.65
N ASN A 672 -32.15 10.27 13.53
CA ASN A 672 -30.71 10.38 13.30
C ASN A 672 -30.06 8.99 13.19
N LEU A 673 -29.39 8.75 12.06
CA LEU A 673 -28.63 7.52 11.75
C LEU A 673 -27.11 7.75 11.69
N ASP A 674 -26.62 8.93 12.06
CA ASP A 674 -25.23 9.34 11.86
C ASP A 674 -24.22 8.46 12.59
N ASP A 675 -24.59 7.94 13.77
CA ASP A 675 -23.77 7.04 14.57
C ASP A 675 -23.65 5.65 13.92
N GLU A 676 -24.77 5.09 13.45
CA GLU A 676 -24.82 3.82 12.74
C GLU A 676 -24.04 3.91 11.43
N ILE A 677 -24.24 4.97 10.66
CA ILE A 677 -23.51 5.25 9.42
C ILE A 677 -22.01 5.37 9.70
N PHE A 678 -21.63 6.06 10.78
CA PHE A 678 -20.23 6.17 11.18
C PHE A 678 -19.63 4.82 11.59
N LYS A 679 -20.37 3.98 12.33
CA LYS A 679 -19.94 2.61 12.70
C LYS A 679 -19.74 1.74 11.45
N ILE A 680 -20.62 1.83 10.46
CA ILE A 680 -20.48 1.12 9.18
C ILE A 680 -19.25 1.63 8.42
N GLY A 681 -19.08 2.95 8.34
CA GLY A 681 -17.95 3.60 7.66
C GLY A 681 -16.59 3.22 8.23
N LYS A 682 -16.45 3.09 9.56
CA LYS A 682 -15.18 2.69 10.22
C LYS A 682 -14.98 1.18 10.36
N SER A 683 -15.81 0.36 9.72
CA SER A 683 -15.67 -1.10 9.84
C SER A 683 -14.35 -1.60 9.25
N ASN A 684 -13.60 -2.40 10.02
CA ASN A 684 -12.37 -3.03 9.55
C ASN A 684 -12.67 -4.40 8.94
N VAL A 685 -13.18 -4.40 7.72
CA VAL A 685 -13.47 -5.62 6.97
C VAL A 685 -12.17 -6.22 6.40
N LEU A 686 -11.25 -5.36 5.95
CA LEU A 686 -10.01 -5.77 5.28
C LEU A 686 -9.10 -6.69 6.11
N SER A 687 -8.89 -6.42 7.41
CA SER A 687 -8.04 -7.30 8.23
C SER A 687 -8.60 -8.72 8.31
N ASN A 688 -9.94 -8.86 8.37
CA ASN A 688 -10.58 -10.16 8.44
C ASN A 688 -10.44 -10.92 7.12
N GLU A 689 -10.67 -10.23 6.01
CA GLU A 689 -10.57 -10.83 4.68
C GLU A 689 -9.15 -11.25 4.37
N LEU A 690 -8.13 -10.43 4.67
CA LEU A 690 -6.73 -10.82 4.53
C LEU A 690 -6.37 -12.02 5.42
N THR A 691 -6.87 -12.01 6.66
CA THR A 691 -6.62 -13.11 7.60
C THR A 691 -7.17 -14.41 7.04
N TYR A 692 -8.40 -14.42 6.54
CA TYR A 692 -9.06 -15.64 6.11
C TYR A 692 -8.55 -16.06 4.72
N LEU A 693 -8.34 -15.10 3.81
CA LEU A 693 -7.77 -15.33 2.48
C LEU A 693 -6.42 -16.04 2.53
N LEU A 694 -5.50 -15.61 3.40
CA LEU A 694 -4.16 -16.19 3.50
C LEU A 694 -4.08 -17.38 4.48
N GLY A 695 -5.16 -17.68 5.18
CA GLY A 695 -5.20 -18.68 6.24
C GLY A 695 -6.39 -19.62 6.10
N ARG A 696 -7.45 -19.33 6.85
CA ARG A 696 -8.60 -20.22 7.03
C ARG A 696 -9.29 -20.62 5.73
N ASP A 697 -9.62 -19.66 4.87
CA ASP A 697 -10.30 -19.95 3.60
C ASP A 697 -9.34 -20.63 2.62
N MET A 698 -8.06 -20.21 2.57
CA MET A 698 -7.05 -20.85 1.73
C MET A 698 -7.00 -22.37 1.96
N ILE A 699 -7.01 -22.81 3.22
CA ILE A 699 -6.95 -24.23 3.57
C ILE A 699 -8.26 -24.94 3.19
N ARG A 700 -9.41 -24.28 3.40
CA ARG A 700 -10.74 -24.84 3.13
C ARG A 700 -11.04 -25.01 1.66
N GLU A 701 -10.44 -24.18 0.81
CA GLU A 701 -10.57 -24.30 -0.65
C GLU A 701 -10.14 -25.69 -1.14
N TYR A 702 -9.09 -26.23 -0.53
CA TYR A 702 -8.52 -27.54 -0.87
C TYR A 702 -9.18 -28.72 -0.13
N LEU A 703 -10.30 -28.50 0.57
CA LEU A 703 -11.04 -29.52 1.32
C LEU A 703 -12.50 -29.64 0.84
N PRO A 704 -12.74 -30.03 -0.43
CA PRO A 704 -14.06 -30.00 -1.08
C PRO A 704 -15.09 -30.96 -0.45
N PHE A 705 -14.66 -31.95 0.32
CA PHE A 705 -15.53 -32.95 0.94
C PHE A 705 -16.12 -32.51 2.28
N ILE A 706 -15.78 -31.32 2.78
CA ILE A 706 -16.31 -30.76 4.01
C ILE A 706 -17.35 -29.70 3.65
N ASN A 707 -18.55 -29.82 4.20
CA ASN A 707 -19.60 -28.83 4.02
C ASN A 707 -19.34 -27.59 4.90
N PHE A 708 -19.04 -26.46 4.27
CA PHE A 708 -18.75 -25.19 4.92
C PHE A 708 -19.96 -24.26 5.05
N HIS A 709 -21.08 -24.58 4.40
CA HIS A 709 -22.33 -23.83 4.40
C HIS A 709 -22.15 -22.36 3.96
N GLY A 710 -21.27 -22.11 2.98
CA GLY A 710 -21.04 -20.73 2.50
C GLY A 710 -20.33 -19.81 3.49
N LYS A 711 -19.78 -20.33 4.61
CA LYS A 711 -19.22 -19.52 5.71
C LYS A 711 -17.76 -19.10 5.45
N ASP A 712 -17.55 -18.42 4.33
CA ASP A 712 -16.28 -17.81 3.92
C ASP A 712 -16.04 -16.43 4.56
N ARG A 713 -14.95 -15.78 4.14
CA ARG A 713 -14.62 -14.39 4.52
C ARG A 713 -15.69 -13.38 4.15
N SER A 714 -16.32 -13.47 2.98
CA SER A 714 -17.36 -12.52 2.54
C SER A 714 -18.63 -12.63 3.37
N TYR A 715 -19.05 -13.84 3.73
CA TYR A 715 -20.15 -14.09 4.66
C TYR A 715 -19.90 -13.41 6.01
N LYS A 716 -18.68 -13.50 6.53
CA LYS A 716 -18.30 -12.83 7.78
C LYS A 716 -18.29 -11.30 7.66
N SER A 717 -17.82 -10.78 6.53
CA SER A 717 -17.87 -9.35 6.20
C SER A 717 -19.31 -8.84 6.18
N MET A 718 -20.22 -9.56 5.53
CA MET A 718 -21.65 -9.23 5.47
C MET A 718 -22.35 -9.38 6.83
N LYS A 719 -21.94 -10.35 7.65
CA LYS A 719 -22.41 -10.47 9.04
C LYS A 719 -22.03 -9.23 9.87
N LEU A 720 -20.87 -8.63 9.63
CA LEU A 720 -20.48 -7.39 10.30
C LEU A 720 -21.33 -6.21 9.83
N HIS A 721 -21.64 -6.12 8.54
CA HIS A 721 -22.59 -5.13 8.01
C HIS A 721 -23.96 -5.27 8.68
N ALA A 722 -24.54 -6.47 8.68
CA ALA A 722 -25.81 -6.75 9.36
C ALA A 722 -25.81 -6.33 10.82
N LYS A 723 -24.75 -6.68 11.56
CA LYS A 723 -24.62 -6.27 12.97
C LYS A 723 -24.60 -4.75 13.12
N ASN A 724 -23.90 -4.04 12.23
CA ASN A 724 -23.78 -2.59 12.29
C ASN A 724 -25.06 -1.86 11.84
N THR A 725 -25.96 -2.53 11.11
CA THR A 725 -27.28 -2.00 10.76
C THR A 725 -28.36 -2.32 11.80
N GLY A 726 -28.00 -2.93 12.93
CA GLY A 726 -28.96 -3.37 13.95
C GLY A 726 -29.75 -4.64 13.60
N MET A 727 -29.40 -5.34 12.51
CA MET A 727 -30.11 -6.55 12.07
C MET A 727 -29.87 -7.70 13.06
N PRO A 728 -30.94 -8.35 13.58
CA PRO A 728 -30.83 -9.58 14.36
C PRO A 728 -30.11 -10.69 13.59
N MET A 729 -29.31 -11.50 14.30
CA MET A 729 -28.53 -12.57 13.66
C MET A 729 -29.39 -13.71 13.08
N ASP A 730 -30.62 -13.84 13.57
CA ASP A 730 -31.61 -14.78 13.01
C ASP A 730 -32.09 -14.30 11.64
N ASP A 731 -32.50 -13.04 11.54
CA ASP A 731 -32.86 -12.39 10.27
C ASP A 731 -31.71 -12.44 9.26
N PHE A 732 -30.47 -12.22 9.68
CA PHE A 732 -29.31 -12.33 8.78
C PHE A 732 -29.18 -13.71 8.12
N GLN A 733 -29.59 -14.78 8.82
CA GLN A 733 -29.51 -16.15 8.32
C GLN A 733 -30.75 -16.57 7.53
N ASN A 734 -31.92 -16.06 7.91
CA ASN A 734 -33.21 -16.62 7.47
C ASN A 734 -34.05 -15.66 6.63
N LEU A 735 -33.85 -14.34 6.72
CA LEU A 735 -34.67 -13.35 6.04
C LEU A 735 -34.19 -13.17 4.59
N SER A 736 -35.10 -13.39 3.65
CA SER A 736 -34.81 -13.23 2.23
C SER A 736 -34.63 -11.77 1.83
N TYR A 737 -34.02 -11.55 0.67
CA TYR A 737 -33.85 -10.22 0.10
C TYR A 737 -35.18 -9.50 -0.14
N LEU A 738 -36.18 -10.22 -0.64
CA LEU A 738 -37.50 -9.68 -0.95
C LEU A 738 -38.32 -9.39 0.32
N ASP A 739 -38.19 -10.24 1.34
CA ASP A 739 -38.98 -10.11 2.58
C ASP A 739 -38.53 -8.91 3.42
N LEU A 740 -37.22 -8.63 3.52
CA LEU A 740 -36.75 -7.42 4.20
C LEU A 740 -37.26 -6.16 3.50
N TRP A 741 -37.14 -6.10 2.17
CA TRP A 741 -37.66 -4.97 1.40
C TRP A 741 -39.16 -4.80 1.61
N ARG A 742 -39.94 -5.87 1.60
CA ARG A 742 -41.39 -5.83 1.84
C ARG A 742 -41.73 -5.34 3.24
N ASN A 743 -40.96 -5.73 4.25
CA ASN A 743 -41.14 -5.25 5.61
C ASN A 743 -40.93 -3.73 5.68
N LEU A 744 -39.88 -3.23 5.02
CA LEU A 744 -39.62 -1.80 4.91
C LEU A 744 -40.72 -1.07 4.11
N TYR A 745 -41.13 -1.62 2.98
CA TYR A 745 -42.19 -1.09 2.13
C TYR A 745 -43.50 -0.91 2.91
N LYS A 746 -43.90 -1.92 3.68
CA LYS A 746 -45.08 -1.85 4.55
C LYS A 746 -44.93 -0.83 5.68
N LYS A 747 -43.75 -0.72 6.29
CA LYS A 747 -43.46 0.29 7.34
C LYS A 747 -43.51 1.72 6.82
N ARG A 748 -43.27 1.93 5.53
CA ARG A 748 -43.41 3.23 4.84
C ARG A 748 -44.74 3.33 4.07
N GLU A 749 -45.81 2.70 4.59
CA GLU A 749 -47.17 2.83 4.06
C GLU A 749 -47.30 2.50 2.55
N GLY A 750 -46.47 1.58 2.07
CA GLY A 750 -46.44 1.19 0.66
C GLY A 750 -45.69 2.19 -0.24
N LYS A 751 -44.71 2.92 0.30
CA LYS A 751 -43.84 3.84 -0.45
C LYS A 751 -42.37 3.56 -0.16
N PHE A 752 -41.71 2.84 -1.08
CA PHE A 752 -40.26 2.68 -1.09
C PHE A 752 -39.80 2.12 -2.46
N PRO A 753 -38.69 2.61 -3.05
CA PRO A 753 -38.24 2.18 -4.37
C PRO A 753 -37.89 0.70 -4.44
N ALA A 754 -38.02 0.12 -5.63
CA ALA A 754 -37.47 -1.18 -5.95
C ALA A 754 -35.94 -1.15 -5.82
N LEU A 755 -35.34 -2.22 -5.28
CA LEU A 755 -33.89 -2.31 -5.10
C LEU A 755 -33.29 -3.31 -6.08
N ILE A 756 -32.33 -2.86 -6.88
CA ILE A 756 -31.65 -3.66 -7.89
C ILE A 756 -30.16 -3.77 -7.55
N MET A 757 -29.68 -5.00 -7.39
CA MET A 757 -28.26 -5.32 -7.18
C MET A 757 -27.70 -5.95 -8.45
N ASN A 758 -26.64 -5.33 -8.99
CA ASN A 758 -26.02 -5.76 -10.23
C ASN A 758 -24.73 -6.54 -9.99
N SER A 759 -24.55 -7.66 -10.68
CA SER A 759 -23.38 -8.51 -10.62
C SER A 759 -22.95 -8.92 -12.02
N THR A 760 -21.80 -9.59 -12.14
CA THR A 760 -21.30 -10.09 -13.42
C THR A 760 -21.03 -11.58 -13.33
N SER A 761 -21.70 -12.40 -14.13
CA SER A 761 -21.37 -13.82 -14.22
C SER A 761 -19.96 -14.01 -14.79
N VAL A 762 -19.27 -15.10 -14.42
CA VAL A 762 -17.97 -15.46 -15.02
C VAL A 762 -18.09 -15.66 -16.55
N ALA A 763 -19.29 -15.95 -17.06
CA ALA A 763 -19.59 -16.05 -18.48
C ALA A 763 -19.78 -14.69 -19.19
N GLY A 764 -19.65 -13.56 -18.48
CA GLY A 764 -19.73 -12.21 -19.06
C GLY A 764 -21.14 -11.62 -19.17
N ARG A 765 -22.17 -12.31 -18.68
CA ARG A 765 -23.54 -11.79 -18.58
C ARG A 765 -23.76 -11.00 -17.29
N GLN A 766 -24.62 -10.00 -17.33
CA GLN A 766 -25.11 -9.31 -16.13
C GLN A 766 -25.94 -10.27 -15.27
N GLY A 767 -25.77 -10.25 -13.95
CA GLY A 767 -26.65 -10.91 -13.00
C GLY A 767 -27.43 -9.89 -12.20
N VAL A 768 -28.75 -10.03 -12.12
CA VAL A 768 -29.64 -9.05 -11.50
C VAL A 768 -30.42 -9.68 -10.35
N VAL A 769 -30.34 -9.07 -9.17
CA VAL A 769 -31.24 -9.34 -8.04
C VAL A 769 -32.17 -8.14 -7.87
N SER A 770 -33.48 -8.34 -7.98
CA SER A 770 -34.51 -7.31 -7.84
C SER A 770 -35.50 -7.66 -6.72
N THR A 771 -36.00 -6.65 -6.01
CA THR A 771 -37.07 -6.82 -5.00
C THR A 771 -38.47 -6.91 -5.61
N VAL A 772 -38.63 -6.41 -6.83
CA VAL A 772 -39.88 -6.45 -7.61
C VAL A 772 -39.70 -7.38 -8.80
N GLN A 773 -40.73 -8.19 -9.09
CA GLN A 773 -40.73 -9.09 -10.23
C GLN A 773 -41.11 -8.33 -11.51
N PHE A 774 -40.08 -7.89 -12.23
CA PHE A 774 -40.21 -7.26 -13.54
C PHE A 774 -40.48 -8.29 -14.65
N PRO A 775 -41.09 -7.86 -15.79
CA PRO A 775 -41.23 -8.71 -16.97
C PRO A 775 -39.87 -9.27 -17.41
N ASP A 776 -39.83 -10.51 -17.91
CA ASP A 776 -38.59 -11.17 -18.35
C ASP A 776 -37.84 -10.41 -19.47
N SER A 777 -38.55 -9.54 -20.20
CA SER A 777 -38.00 -8.66 -21.24
C SER A 777 -37.37 -7.36 -20.71
N THR A 778 -37.35 -7.14 -19.39
CA THR A 778 -36.83 -5.90 -18.78
C THR A 778 -35.30 -5.87 -18.82
N PHE A 779 -34.66 -6.88 -18.22
CA PHE A 779 -33.20 -7.00 -18.14
C PHE A 779 -32.71 -7.96 -19.22
N ALA A 780 -32.70 -7.50 -20.48
CA ALA A 780 -32.46 -8.35 -21.63
C ALA A 780 -31.05 -8.99 -21.60
N GLY A 781 -31.00 -10.32 -21.60
CA GLY A 781 -29.74 -11.08 -21.56
C GLY A 781 -29.10 -11.19 -20.17
N ALA A 782 -29.74 -10.65 -19.13
CA ALA A 782 -29.29 -10.79 -17.74
C ALA A 782 -29.76 -12.12 -17.12
N ASP A 783 -28.95 -12.66 -16.22
CA ASP A 783 -29.33 -13.74 -15.33
C ASP A 783 -30.22 -13.21 -14.22
N ASN A 784 -31.46 -13.71 -14.12
CA ASN A 784 -32.32 -13.43 -12.98
C ASN A 784 -31.86 -14.25 -11.76
N LEU A 785 -31.46 -13.53 -10.71
CA LEU A 785 -30.97 -14.03 -9.42
C LEU A 785 -31.92 -13.68 -8.26
N SER A 786 -33.11 -13.16 -8.57
CA SER A 786 -34.08 -12.72 -7.57
C SER A 786 -34.81 -13.90 -6.92
N ILE A 787 -35.27 -14.84 -7.75
CA ILE A 787 -36.09 -15.99 -7.37
C ILE A 787 -35.64 -17.22 -8.17
N PHE A 788 -35.49 -18.36 -7.51
CA PHE A 788 -35.03 -19.62 -8.13
C PHE A 788 -36.16 -20.62 -8.39
N LYS A 789 -37.30 -20.49 -7.69
CA LYS A 789 -38.52 -21.30 -7.87
C LYS A 789 -39.74 -20.38 -7.78
N ASN A 790 -40.72 -20.55 -8.66
CA ASN A 790 -41.97 -19.78 -8.64
C ASN A 790 -43.09 -20.61 -8.01
N GLY A 791 -43.77 -20.08 -6.98
CA GLY A 791 -44.91 -20.72 -6.31
C GLY A 791 -44.92 -20.56 -4.77
N PRO A 792 -45.73 -21.34 -4.03
CA PRO A 792 -45.79 -21.31 -2.56
C PRO A 792 -44.45 -21.66 -1.88
N ASP A 793 -43.58 -22.37 -2.60
CA ASP A 793 -42.21 -22.72 -2.20
C ASP A 793 -41.17 -21.84 -2.91
N SER A 794 -41.46 -20.54 -3.13
CA SER A 794 -40.50 -19.63 -3.75
C SER A 794 -39.25 -19.51 -2.90
N VAL A 795 -38.08 -19.60 -3.55
CA VAL A 795 -36.77 -19.55 -2.90
C VAL A 795 -35.99 -18.37 -3.45
N ALA A 796 -35.39 -17.59 -2.55
CA ALA A 796 -34.56 -16.44 -2.86
C ALA A 796 -33.28 -16.46 -2.00
N LEU A 797 -32.32 -15.59 -2.31
CA LEU A 797 -31.14 -15.40 -1.48
C LEU A 797 -31.50 -14.70 -0.17
N THR A 798 -30.74 -14.96 0.90
CA THR A 798 -30.78 -14.12 2.11
C THR A 798 -30.47 -12.66 1.76
N TYR A 799 -30.97 -11.72 2.55
CA TYR A 799 -30.84 -10.29 2.25
C TYR A 799 -29.40 -9.86 1.97
N PHE A 800 -28.49 -10.11 2.91
CA PHE A 800 -27.08 -9.81 2.71
C PHE A 800 -26.37 -10.80 1.79
N GLY A 801 -26.93 -11.99 1.55
CA GLY A 801 -26.46 -12.90 0.51
C GLY A 801 -26.60 -12.27 -0.88
N ALA A 802 -27.80 -11.77 -1.19
CA ALA A 802 -28.10 -11.00 -2.41
C ALA A 802 -27.21 -9.77 -2.54
N VAL A 803 -27.14 -8.93 -1.51
CA VAL A 803 -26.26 -7.74 -1.50
C VAL A 803 -24.80 -8.13 -1.71
N SER A 804 -24.34 -9.29 -1.21
CA SER A 804 -22.95 -9.71 -1.39
C SER A 804 -22.58 -10.09 -2.82
N THR A 805 -23.55 -10.42 -3.69
CA THR A 805 -23.28 -10.85 -5.09
C THR A 805 -22.59 -9.75 -5.89
N THR A 806 -22.85 -8.50 -5.55
CA THR A 806 -22.38 -7.32 -6.28
C THR A 806 -20.96 -6.88 -5.91
N ASN A 807 -20.38 -7.37 -4.80
CA ASN A 807 -19.12 -6.89 -4.21
C ASN A 807 -18.06 -8.01 -4.13
N ARG A 808 -17.76 -8.65 -5.28
CA ARG A 808 -16.88 -9.83 -5.37
C ARG A 808 -15.66 -9.59 -6.28
N PHE A 809 -14.51 -9.35 -5.65
CA PHE A 809 -13.19 -9.13 -6.28
C PHE A 809 -12.27 -10.33 -6.03
N PRO A 810 -12.06 -11.23 -7.01
CA PRO A 810 -11.38 -12.52 -6.82
C PRO A 810 -10.05 -12.48 -6.06
N LEU A 811 -9.31 -11.37 -6.14
CA LEU A 811 -8.06 -11.19 -5.40
C LEU A 811 -8.25 -11.08 -3.87
N PHE A 812 -9.35 -10.48 -3.41
CA PHE A 812 -9.61 -10.20 -1.98
C PHE A 812 -10.83 -10.96 -1.44
N SER A 813 -11.90 -11.05 -2.23
CA SER A 813 -13.11 -11.81 -1.92
C SER A 813 -13.38 -12.85 -3.00
N PRO A 814 -13.85 -14.04 -2.63
CA PRO A 814 -14.13 -15.10 -3.59
C PRO A 814 -15.39 -14.76 -4.40
N THR A 815 -15.58 -15.45 -5.52
CA THR A 815 -16.82 -15.36 -6.31
C THR A 815 -18.04 -15.71 -5.46
N ALA A 816 -19.20 -15.14 -5.77
CA ALA A 816 -20.46 -15.59 -5.19
C ALA A 816 -20.95 -16.80 -5.99
N LYS A 817 -20.93 -17.99 -5.38
CA LYS A 817 -21.47 -19.19 -6.01
C LYS A 817 -22.96 -19.29 -5.70
N ILE A 818 -23.78 -19.41 -6.73
CA ILE A 818 -25.22 -19.64 -6.61
C ILE A 818 -25.53 -20.97 -7.28
N ARG A 819 -26.23 -21.85 -6.56
CA ARG A 819 -26.51 -23.20 -7.03
C ARG A 819 -27.28 -23.15 -8.35
N GLN A 820 -26.89 -23.97 -9.33
CA GLN A 820 -27.46 -24.03 -10.69
C GLN A 820 -27.33 -22.75 -11.55
N LYS A 821 -26.87 -21.62 -10.99
CA LYS A 821 -26.69 -20.34 -11.71
C LYS A 821 -25.23 -20.00 -11.97
N GLY A 822 -24.29 -20.65 -11.28
CA GLY A 822 -22.85 -20.48 -11.48
C GLY A 822 -22.21 -19.47 -10.54
N ASN A 823 -21.12 -18.85 -11.00
CA ASN A 823 -20.30 -17.94 -10.21
C ASN A 823 -20.47 -16.49 -10.66
N TYR A 824 -20.60 -15.60 -9.68
CA TYR A 824 -20.81 -14.16 -9.89
C TYR A 824 -19.69 -13.33 -9.25
N LEU A 825 -19.32 -12.30 -9.97
CA LEU A 825 -18.29 -11.31 -9.70
C LEU A 825 -18.94 -9.94 -9.44
N ASP A 826 -18.11 -8.99 -9.03
CA ASP A 826 -18.49 -7.59 -8.89
C ASP A 826 -19.17 -7.05 -10.15
N GLY A 827 -20.28 -6.32 -10.00
CA GLY A 827 -21.02 -5.80 -11.15
C GLY A 827 -20.25 -4.77 -11.96
N GLY A 828 -19.21 -4.15 -11.38
CA GLY A 828 -18.38 -3.14 -12.02
C GLY A 828 -17.55 -3.70 -13.18
N TYR A 829 -17.39 -5.03 -13.29
CA TYR A 829 -16.80 -5.66 -14.47
C TYR A 829 -17.70 -5.58 -15.71
N PHE A 830 -19.02 -5.41 -15.53
CA PHE A 830 -19.98 -5.23 -16.62
C PHE A 830 -20.34 -3.75 -16.79
N GLU A 831 -20.94 -3.14 -15.76
CA GLU A 831 -21.41 -1.75 -15.77
C GLU A 831 -21.37 -1.21 -14.34
N ASN A 832 -20.60 -0.15 -14.10
CA ASN A 832 -20.27 0.27 -12.73
C ASN A 832 -21.13 1.39 -12.16
N SER A 833 -22.06 1.97 -12.92
CA SER A 833 -22.91 3.08 -12.45
C SER A 833 -24.26 2.66 -11.89
N GLY A 834 -24.76 1.47 -12.23
CA GLY A 834 -26.13 1.05 -11.93
C GLY A 834 -27.18 1.75 -12.80
N MET A 835 -26.78 2.69 -13.67
CA MET A 835 -27.69 3.44 -14.53
C MET A 835 -28.31 2.59 -15.62
N LEU A 836 -27.64 1.51 -16.06
CA LEU A 836 -28.18 0.60 -17.07
C LEU A 836 -29.52 0.02 -16.60
N SER A 837 -29.53 -0.60 -15.43
CA SER A 837 -30.75 -1.23 -14.93
C SER A 837 -31.79 -0.23 -14.45
N ALA A 838 -31.39 0.96 -14.01
CA ALA A 838 -32.34 2.05 -13.79
C ALA A 838 -33.03 2.47 -15.11
N LEU A 839 -32.29 2.55 -16.22
CA LEU A 839 -32.84 2.84 -17.55
C LEU A 839 -33.74 1.70 -18.05
N GLU A 840 -33.34 0.45 -17.85
CA GLU A 840 -34.13 -0.72 -18.26
C GLU A 840 -35.47 -0.81 -17.52
N VAL A 841 -35.52 -0.44 -16.24
CA VAL A 841 -36.78 -0.30 -15.49
C VAL A 841 -37.67 0.76 -16.12
N TYR A 842 -37.12 1.92 -16.50
CA TYR A 842 -37.89 2.92 -17.22
C TYR A 842 -38.38 2.41 -18.59
N ASP A 843 -37.57 1.65 -19.31
CA ASP A 843 -37.96 1.06 -20.59
C ASP A 843 -39.11 0.06 -20.43
N ALA A 844 -39.19 -0.67 -19.31
CA ALA A 844 -40.36 -1.50 -18.99
C ALA A 844 -41.61 -0.65 -18.69
N ILE A 845 -41.47 0.46 -17.95
CA ILE A 845 -42.56 1.41 -17.69
C ILE A 845 -43.06 2.06 -18.99
N GLU A 846 -42.16 2.38 -19.91
CA GLU A 846 -42.51 3.02 -21.18
C GLU A 846 -43.34 2.11 -22.10
N ARG A 847 -43.20 0.79 -21.98
CA ARG A 847 -44.00 -0.19 -22.75
C ARG A 847 -45.46 -0.22 -22.30
N GLU A 848 -45.73 0.12 -21.04
CA GLU A 848 -47.07 0.18 -20.47
C GLU A 848 -47.67 1.59 -20.59
N ALA A 849 -48.63 1.75 -21.49
CA ALA A 849 -49.21 3.06 -21.82
C ALA A 849 -49.81 3.78 -20.59
N GLU A 850 -50.36 3.03 -19.62
CA GLU A 850 -50.90 3.57 -18.38
C GLU A 850 -49.82 4.31 -17.56
N PHE A 851 -48.69 3.66 -17.31
CA PHE A 851 -47.63 4.21 -16.45
C PHE A 851 -46.80 5.25 -17.19
N LYS A 852 -46.59 5.11 -18.50
CA LYS A 852 -45.88 6.09 -19.34
C LYS A 852 -46.47 7.50 -19.22
N GLN A 853 -47.79 7.61 -19.11
CA GLN A 853 -48.49 8.89 -19.00
C GLN A 853 -48.38 9.53 -17.61
N LYS A 854 -48.07 8.73 -16.57
CA LYS A 854 -47.96 9.16 -15.17
C LYS A 854 -46.53 9.46 -14.74
N VAL A 855 -45.52 8.86 -15.40
CA VAL A 855 -44.12 8.89 -14.94
C VAL A 855 -43.22 9.72 -15.86
N GLN A 856 -42.65 10.81 -15.32
CA GLN A 856 -41.51 11.52 -15.89
C GLN A 856 -40.22 11.11 -15.18
N PRO A 857 -39.23 10.53 -15.89
CA PRO A 857 -38.00 10.07 -15.26
C PRO A 857 -37.00 11.21 -15.01
N ILE A 858 -36.46 11.26 -13.81
CA ILE A 858 -35.27 12.03 -13.43
C ILE A 858 -34.21 11.04 -12.96
N PHE A 859 -33.09 11.00 -13.69
CA PHE A 859 -32.01 10.09 -13.39
C PHE A 859 -31.01 10.74 -12.43
N ILE A 860 -30.78 10.12 -11.28
CA ILE A 860 -29.75 10.55 -10.31
C ILE A 860 -28.64 9.52 -10.34
N ASN A 861 -27.41 9.97 -10.51
CA ASN A 861 -26.24 9.10 -10.52
C ASN A 861 -25.31 9.49 -9.37
N ILE A 862 -25.18 8.62 -8.37
CA ILE A 862 -24.31 8.83 -7.21
C ILE A 862 -22.91 8.32 -7.57
N ILE A 863 -21.93 9.23 -7.64
CA ILE A 863 -20.60 8.94 -8.20
C ILE A 863 -19.49 9.26 -7.20
N ASN A 864 -18.63 8.29 -6.91
CA ASN A 864 -17.44 8.46 -6.06
C ASN A 864 -16.10 8.32 -6.82
N SER A 865 -16.13 8.10 -8.14
CA SER A 865 -14.94 7.98 -8.99
C SER A 865 -14.20 9.31 -9.11
N GLY A 866 -12.89 9.31 -8.81
CA GLY A 866 -12.04 10.49 -8.95
C GLY A 866 -11.74 10.82 -10.41
N ASP A 867 -11.63 9.80 -11.26
CA ASP A 867 -11.32 9.98 -12.67
C ASP A 867 -12.52 10.54 -13.42
N PHE A 868 -13.74 10.04 -13.11
CA PHE A 868 -14.98 10.61 -13.63
C PHE A 868 -15.17 12.06 -13.18
N TYR A 869 -14.88 12.36 -11.90
CA TYR A 869 -14.95 13.72 -11.36
C TYR A 869 -14.01 14.68 -12.12
N ILE A 870 -12.76 14.27 -12.37
CA ILE A 870 -11.79 15.06 -13.15
C ILE A 870 -12.29 15.29 -14.58
N ARG A 871 -12.76 14.24 -15.28
CA ARG A 871 -13.31 14.36 -16.65
C ARG A 871 -14.48 15.33 -16.70
N GLN A 872 -15.41 15.24 -15.74
CA GLN A 872 -16.56 16.14 -15.68
C GLN A 872 -16.13 17.58 -15.43
N LYS A 873 -15.16 17.82 -14.53
CA LYS A 873 -14.65 19.18 -14.29
C LYS A 873 -14.01 19.78 -15.51
N LEU A 874 -13.18 19.02 -16.23
CA LEU A 874 -12.55 19.49 -17.46
C LEU A 874 -13.59 19.87 -18.52
N PHE A 875 -14.65 19.06 -18.66
CA PHE A 875 -15.78 19.39 -19.54
C PHE A 875 -16.47 20.70 -19.12
N LEU A 876 -16.80 20.86 -17.82
CA LEU A 876 -17.43 22.08 -17.28
C LEU A 876 -16.54 23.32 -17.45
N TRP A 877 -15.23 23.16 -17.31
CA TRP A 877 -14.23 24.22 -17.50
C TRP A 877 -13.86 24.43 -18.98
N LYS A 878 -14.47 23.68 -19.90
CA LYS A 878 -14.26 23.76 -21.35
C LYS A 878 -12.81 23.50 -21.80
N PHE A 879 -12.11 22.63 -21.08
CA PHE A 879 -10.82 22.10 -21.54
C PHE A 879 -11.04 20.83 -22.37
N SER A 880 -10.50 20.81 -23.59
CA SER A 880 -10.51 19.64 -24.48
C SER A 880 -9.08 19.25 -24.89
N SER A 881 -8.87 17.98 -25.22
CA SER A 881 -7.60 17.51 -25.81
C SER A 881 -7.64 17.63 -27.33
N LYS A 882 -6.59 18.16 -27.95
CA LYS A 882 -6.42 18.17 -29.42
C LYS A 882 -5.54 17.04 -29.95
N THR A 883 -4.72 16.44 -29.09
CA THR A 883 -3.70 15.46 -29.48
C THR A 883 -3.68 14.29 -28.50
N VAL A 884 -4.10 13.11 -28.95
CA VAL A 884 -3.91 11.86 -28.21
C VAL A 884 -2.44 11.47 -28.36
N LYS A 885 -1.71 11.41 -27.25
CA LYS A 885 -0.34 10.90 -27.26
C LYS A 885 -0.36 9.39 -27.47
N GLU A 886 0.41 8.87 -28.41
CA GLU A 886 0.54 7.42 -28.59
C GLU A 886 1.09 6.78 -27.31
N SER A 887 0.27 5.94 -26.67
CA SER A 887 0.70 5.07 -25.57
C SER A 887 1.26 3.77 -26.15
N GLY A 888 2.36 3.24 -25.59
CA GLY A 888 2.89 1.95 -26.02
C GLY A 888 1.83 0.82 -25.94
N GLU A 889 1.88 -0.12 -26.89
CA GLU A 889 0.83 -1.13 -27.12
C GLU A 889 0.38 -1.85 -25.83
N PHE A 890 1.33 -2.30 -25.00
CA PHE A 890 1.03 -3.07 -23.79
C PHE A 890 0.28 -2.24 -22.72
N ALA A 891 0.62 -0.96 -22.57
CA ALA A 891 -0.07 -0.07 -21.65
C ALA A 891 -1.50 0.24 -22.14
N SER A 892 -1.67 0.41 -23.46
CA SER A 892 -2.97 0.68 -24.07
C SER A 892 -3.97 -0.49 -23.94
N ILE A 893 -3.48 -1.74 -24.01
CA ILE A 893 -4.28 -2.97 -23.87
C ILE A 893 -4.73 -3.16 -22.41
N ILE A 894 -3.80 -3.07 -21.46
CA ILE A 894 -4.12 -3.22 -20.03
C ILE A 894 -5.14 -2.17 -19.61
N GLU A 895 -4.92 -0.92 -19.99
CA GLU A 895 -5.78 0.18 -19.58
C GLU A 895 -7.18 0.11 -20.22
N THR A 896 -7.28 -0.40 -21.46
CA THR A 896 -8.56 -0.62 -22.13
C THR A 896 -9.38 -1.70 -21.45
N VAL A 897 -8.72 -2.75 -20.95
CA VAL A 897 -9.34 -3.86 -20.22
C VAL A 897 -9.71 -3.45 -18.78
N THR A 898 -8.98 -2.52 -18.17
CA THR A 898 -9.25 -2.04 -16.79
C THR A 898 -10.15 -0.81 -16.72
N SER A 899 -10.48 -0.15 -17.83
CA SER A 899 -11.31 1.07 -17.82
C SER A 899 -12.78 0.73 -17.57
N ILE A 900 -13.18 0.72 -16.30
CA ILE A 900 -14.54 0.42 -15.85
C ILE A 900 -15.55 1.56 -16.24
N ASP A 901 -15.06 2.76 -16.55
CA ASP A 901 -15.90 3.94 -16.79
C ASP A 901 -16.44 4.10 -18.23
N LYS A 902 -16.08 3.23 -19.18
CA LYS A 902 -16.51 3.35 -20.59
C LYS A 902 -18.02 3.20 -20.78
N LEU A 903 -18.58 2.10 -20.28
CA LEU A 903 -20.02 1.82 -20.40
C LEU A 903 -20.88 2.80 -19.59
N PRO A 904 -20.50 3.16 -18.33
CA PRO A 904 -21.15 4.25 -17.59
C PRO A 904 -21.25 5.56 -18.38
N GLY A 905 -20.15 5.99 -19.01
CA GLY A 905 -20.14 7.22 -19.83
C GLY A 905 -21.08 7.14 -21.02
N TYR A 906 -21.12 6.00 -21.72
CA TYR A 906 -22.06 5.77 -22.83
C TYR A 906 -23.53 5.82 -22.38
N ILE A 907 -23.86 5.16 -21.26
CA ILE A 907 -25.24 5.14 -20.73
C ILE A 907 -25.67 6.54 -20.31
N TYR A 908 -24.78 7.28 -19.64
CA TYR A 908 -25.04 8.65 -19.22
C TYR A 908 -25.43 9.55 -20.41
N GLU A 909 -24.67 9.49 -21.51
CA GLU A 909 -25.00 10.25 -22.74
C GLU A 909 -26.25 9.72 -23.44
N LYS A 910 -26.47 8.40 -23.44
CA LYS A 910 -27.70 7.79 -24.00
C LYS A 910 -28.96 8.32 -23.30
N ILE A 911 -28.95 8.43 -21.97
CA ILE A 911 -30.07 8.97 -21.19
C ILE A 911 -30.30 10.45 -21.54
N LYS A 912 -29.23 11.25 -21.59
CA LYS A 912 -29.32 12.67 -21.98
C LYS A 912 -29.88 12.88 -23.38
N ASN A 913 -29.47 12.06 -24.34
CA ASN A 913 -29.97 12.14 -25.72
C ASN A 913 -31.46 11.79 -25.85
N ARG A 914 -32.03 11.07 -24.89
CA ARG A 914 -33.49 10.82 -24.81
C ARG A 914 -34.28 12.01 -24.23
N GLY A 915 -33.62 13.11 -23.87
CA GLY A 915 -34.28 14.31 -23.31
C GLY A 915 -34.49 14.26 -21.80
N PHE A 916 -34.03 13.22 -21.10
CA PHE A 916 -34.26 13.06 -19.67
C PHE A 916 -33.26 13.84 -18.83
N ALA A 917 -33.73 14.34 -17.68
CA ALA A 917 -32.88 15.01 -16.71
C ALA A 917 -31.89 14.00 -16.09
N VAL A 918 -30.62 14.38 -16.01
CA VAL A 918 -29.57 13.54 -15.42
C VAL A 918 -28.76 14.38 -14.44
N VAL A 919 -28.80 14.02 -13.16
CA VAL A 919 -28.14 14.71 -12.06
C VAL A 919 -26.98 13.86 -11.55
N PRO A 920 -25.72 14.23 -11.85
CA PRO A 920 -24.58 13.56 -11.24
C PRO A 920 -24.33 14.12 -9.83
N LEU A 921 -24.52 13.30 -8.81
CA LEU A 921 -24.22 13.64 -7.42
C LEU A 921 -22.83 13.10 -7.06
N MET A 922 -21.81 13.93 -7.30
CA MET A 922 -20.40 13.53 -7.25
C MET A 922 -19.75 13.79 -5.90
N MET A 923 -18.91 12.86 -5.44
CA MET A 923 -17.99 13.10 -4.34
C MET A 923 -16.83 14.00 -4.82
N PRO A 924 -16.53 15.13 -4.15
CA PRO A 924 -15.40 15.99 -4.50
C PRO A 924 -14.04 15.34 -4.21
N HIS A 925 -13.04 15.56 -5.08
CA HIS A 925 -11.66 15.09 -4.92
C HIS A 925 -10.66 16.20 -5.26
N LYS A 926 -9.51 16.24 -4.59
CA LYS A 926 -8.43 17.12 -5.01
C LYS A 926 -7.84 16.64 -6.32
N MET A 927 -7.32 17.61 -7.06
CA MET A 927 -6.67 17.40 -8.34
C MET A 927 -5.23 17.92 -8.29
N THR A 928 -4.34 17.21 -8.97
CA THR A 928 -3.02 17.72 -9.33
C THR A 928 -2.90 17.75 -10.84
N TYR A 929 -2.05 18.65 -11.35
CA TYR A 929 -1.82 18.77 -12.78
C TYR A 929 -1.37 17.45 -13.43
N GLU A 930 -0.50 16.69 -12.75
CA GLU A 930 -0.01 15.40 -13.23
C GLU A 930 -1.15 14.39 -13.37
N LYS A 931 -2.06 14.34 -12.39
CA LYS A 931 -3.22 13.45 -12.43
C LYS A 931 -4.18 13.82 -13.55
N VAL A 932 -4.42 15.13 -13.75
CA VAL A 932 -5.24 15.63 -14.87
C VAL A 932 -4.62 15.26 -16.22
N ARG A 933 -3.31 15.47 -16.40
CA ARG A 933 -2.58 15.10 -17.63
C ARG A 933 -2.62 13.60 -17.88
N ALA A 934 -2.48 12.78 -16.84
CA ALA A 934 -2.55 11.32 -16.94
C ALA A 934 -3.93 10.85 -17.44
N ILE A 935 -5.02 11.47 -16.96
CA ILE A 935 -6.39 11.14 -17.39
C ILE A 935 -6.69 11.64 -18.80
N LEU A 936 -6.23 12.84 -19.16
CA LEU A 936 -6.41 13.42 -20.49
C LEU A 936 -5.59 12.71 -21.56
N LYS A 937 -4.46 12.08 -21.19
CA LYS A 937 -3.46 11.50 -22.12
C LYS A 937 -3.00 12.46 -23.21
N ALA A 938 -3.08 13.76 -22.92
CA ALA A 938 -2.84 14.83 -23.84
C ALA A 938 -2.22 16.01 -23.10
N ASP A 939 -1.48 16.81 -23.83
CA ASP A 939 -1.07 18.12 -23.35
C ASP A 939 -2.24 19.10 -23.42
N VAL A 940 -2.28 20.03 -22.47
CA VAL A 940 -3.40 20.97 -22.28
C VAL A 940 -3.05 22.28 -22.96
N ASP A 941 -3.98 22.81 -23.76
CA ASP A 941 -3.80 24.05 -24.54
C ASP A 941 -3.37 25.25 -23.68
N ASN A 942 -3.94 25.41 -22.48
CA ASN A 942 -3.57 26.46 -21.52
C ASN A 942 -3.33 25.87 -20.12
N PRO A 943 -2.08 25.46 -19.81
CA PRO A 943 -1.74 24.87 -18.51
C PRO A 943 -1.98 25.82 -17.33
N LEU A 944 -1.75 27.12 -17.49
CA LEU A 944 -1.91 28.11 -16.42
C LEU A 944 -3.38 28.30 -16.04
N ALA A 945 -4.27 28.45 -17.03
CA ALA A 945 -5.70 28.54 -16.75
C ALA A 945 -6.25 27.26 -16.11
N LEU A 946 -5.73 26.09 -16.52
CA LEU A 946 -6.08 24.82 -15.88
C LEU A 946 -5.61 24.77 -14.43
N MET A 947 -4.41 25.29 -14.15
CA MET A 947 -3.89 25.37 -12.78
C MET A 947 -4.77 26.22 -11.87
N ASP A 948 -5.24 27.38 -12.35
CA ASP A 948 -6.16 28.23 -11.59
C ASP A 948 -7.49 27.52 -11.29
N SER A 949 -8.03 26.77 -12.27
CA SER A 949 -9.24 25.96 -12.08
C SER A 949 -9.02 24.83 -11.07
N ILE A 950 -7.88 24.14 -11.12
CA ILE A 950 -7.48 23.10 -10.15
C ILE A 950 -7.35 23.69 -8.76
N GLN A 951 -6.73 24.87 -8.63
CA GLN A 951 -6.55 25.55 -7.35
C GLN A 951 -7.89 25.92 -6.73
N LYS A 952 -8.79 26.56 -7.49
CA LYS A 952 -10.15 26.91 -7.01
C LYS A 952 -10.94 25.69 -6.54
N ASN A 953 -10.84 24.58 -7.28
CA ASN A 953 -11.45 23.31 -6.88
C ASN A 953 -10.91 22.81 -5.54
N ASN A 954 -9.58 22.78 -5.40
CA ASN A 954 -8.93 22.29 -4.18
C ASN A 954 -9.19 23.20 -2.97
N GLU A 955 -9.27 24.52 -3.17
CA GLU A 955 -9.62 25.50 -2.14
C GLU A 955 -11.06 25.33 -1.66
N ALA A 956 -12.01 25.01 -2.54
CA ALA A 956 -13.39 24.71 -2.14
C ALA A 956 -13.47 23.48 -1.22
N ILE A 957 -12.67 22.45 -1.50
CA ILE A 957 -12.54 21.26 -0.64
C ILE A 957 -11.90 21.64 0.70
N ASP A 958 -10.79 22.38 0.69
CA ASP A 958 -10.11 22.80 1.92
C ASP A 958 -11.00 23.66 2.81
N LYS A 959 -11.78 24.56 2.20
CA LYS A 959 -12.78 25.36 2.91
C LYS A 959 -13.85 24.47 3.54
N ALA A 960 -14.43 23.53 2.79
CA ALA A 960 -15.44 22.62 3.32
C ALA A 960 -14.91 21.77 4.49
N LEU A 961 -13.65 21.36 4.44
CA LEU A 961 -12.99 20.63 5.54
C LEU A 961 -12.75 21.52 6.76
N LYS A 962 -12.33 22.78 6.58
CA LYS A 962 -12.13 23.72 7.69
C LYS A 962 -13.44 24.17 8.34
N ASP A 963 -14.50 24.30 7.54
CA ASP A 963 -15.83 24.73 7.99
C ASP A 963 -16.61 23.59 8.69
N TYR A 964 -16.13 22.34 8.60
CA TYR A 964 -16.75 21.19 9.25
C TYR A 964 -16.10 20.89 10.61
N LYS A 965 -16.86 21.11 11.69
CA LYS A 965 -16.41 21.03 13.09
C LYS A 965 -15.70 19.71 13.44
N ASP A 966 -16.18 18.58 12.93
CA ASP A 966 -15.66 17.26 13.27
C ASP A 966 -14.43 16.84 12.44
N TYR A 967 -13.97 17.70 11.52
CA TYR A 967 -12.76 17.47 10.73
C TYR A 967 -11.58 18.30 11.26
N GLU A 968 -10.60 17.64 11.86
CA GLU A 968 -9.41 18.30 12.42
C GLU A 968 -8.37 18.61 11.33
N PHE A 969 -8.62 19.63 10.48
CA PHE A 969 -7.79 19.94 9.29
C PHE A 969 -6.28 20.11 9.58
N GLU A 970 -5.92 20.89 10.61
CA GLU A 970 -4.51 21.14 10.93
C GLU A 970 -3.75 19.88 11.34
N LYS A 971 -4.46 18.96 12.00
CA LYS A 971 -3.95 17.69 12.52
C LYS A 971 -3.87 16.62 11.43
N TRP A 972 -4.96 16.42 10.69
CA TRP A 972 -5.07 15.33 9.72
C TRP A 972 -4.53 15.68 8.34
N GLY A 973 -4.49 16.97 7.99
CA GLY A 973 -4.32 17.41 6.61
C GLY A 973 -5.55 17.02 5.79
N VAL A 974 -5.37 16.60 4.54
CA VAL A 974 -6.46 16.20 3.63
C VAL A 974 -6.42 14.69 3.40
N VAL A 975 -7.27 13.95 4.11
CA VAL A 975 -7.33 12.48 4.04
C VAL A 975 -8.51 12.05 3.19
N GLU A 976 -8.32 12.04 1.86
CA GLU A 976 -9.34 11.55 0.94
C GLU A 976 -9.58 10.03 1.12
N PRO A 977 -10.84 9.58 1.07
CA PRO A 977 -11.16 8.17 1.16
C PRO A 977 -10.63 7.42 -0.08
N PRO A 978 -9.80 6.37 0.08
CA PRO A 978 -9.39 5.52 -1.04
C PRO A 978 -10.52 4.58 -1.48
N LEU A 979 -10.37 3.96 -2.65
CA LEU A 979 -11.18 2.80 -3.01
C LEU A 979 -10.76 1.64 -2.11
N ALA A 980 -11.48 1.42 -1.00
CA ALA A 980 -11.04 0.50 0.04
C ALA A 980 -12.13 -0.30 0.73
N ARG A 981 -11.70 -1.36 1.42
CA ARG A 981 -12.51 -2.17 2.35
C ARG A 981 -12.26 -1.79 3.82
N LEU A 982 -11.64 -0.64 4.02
CA LEU A 982 -11.33 -0.01 5.30
C LEU A 982 -11.27 1.49 5.06
N LEU A 983 -11.98 2.27 5.87
CA LEU A 983 -11.83 3.72 5.92
C LEU A 983 -11.32 4.11 7.32
N SER A 984 -10.31 4.97 7.35
CA SER A 984 -9.87 5.59 8.58
C SER A 984 -10.85 6.67 9.02
N GLU A 985 -10.86 7.00 10.31
CA GLU A 985 -11.73 8.06 10.86
C GLU A 985 -11.66 9.40 10.10
N PRO A 986 -10.48 9.91 9.72
CA PRO A 986 -10.40 11.15 8.93
C PRO A 986 -11.05 11.02 7.55
N ALA A 987 -11.01 9.83 6.93
CA ALA A 987 -11.60 9.58 5.62
C ALA A 987 -13.13 9.53 5.69
N VAL A 988 -13.69 9.04 6.79
CA VAL A 988 -15.13 9.08 7.06
C VAL A 988 -15.58 10.53 7.26
N GLN A 989 -14.83 11.30 8.07
CA GLN A 989 -15.13 12.71 8.32
C GLN A 989 -14.95 13.58 7.06
N TYR A 990 -14.02 13.24 6.17
CA TYR A 990 -13.89 13.89 4.86
C TYR A 990 -15.20 13.79 4.08
N GLN A 991 -15.80 12.59 3.97
CA GLN A 991 -17.06 12.43 3.24
C GLN A 991 -18.21 13.19 3.90
N LYS A 992 -18.30 13.17 5.23
CA LYS A 992 -19.28 13.98 5.97
C LYS A 992 -19.12 15.46 5.66
N ALA A 993 -17.90 16.00 5.76
CA ALA A 993 -17.60 17.39 5.41
C ALA A 993 -18.02 17.72 3.97
N MET A 994 -17.75 16.82 3.02
CA MET A 994 -18.17 17.02 1.63
C MET A 994 -19.70 17.04 1.48
N VAL A 995 -20.43 16.13 2.13
CA VAL A 995 -21.89 16.14 2.10
C VAL A 995 -22.44 17.43 2.70
N TYR A 996 -22.01 17.82 3.90
CA TYR A 996 -22.65 18.89 4.67
C TYR A 996 -22.15 20.31 4.35
N LYS A 997 -20.92 20.47 3.82
CA LYS A 997 -20.28 21.79 3.66
C LYS A 997 -19.80 22.11 2.26
N HIS A 998 -19.62 21.13 1.37
CA HIS A 998 -19.12 21.42 0.02
C HIS A 998 -20.22 22.11 -0.82
N PRO A 999 -19.95 23.30 -1.40
CA PRO A 999 -20.97 24.11 -2.05
C PRO A 999 -21.67 23.37 -3.19
N GLU A 1000 -20.92 22.72 -4.07
CA GLU A 1000 -21.52 22.03 -5.22
C GLU A 1000 -22.36 20.81 -4.84
N VAL A 1001 -22.04 20.15 -3.72
CA VAL A 1001 -22.81 19.01 -3.23
C VAL A 1001 -24.13 19.53 -2.66
N GLN A 1002 -24.07 20.57 -1.83
CA GLN A 1002 -25.24 21.25 -1.28
C GLN A 1002 -26.15 21.78 -2.39
N GLU A 1003 -25.60 22.46 -3.40
CA GLU A 1003 -26.38 22.95 -4.54
C GLU A 1003 -27.06 21.82 -5.33
N THR A 1004 -26.41 20.66 -5.44
CA THR A 1004 -26.99 19.49 -6.12
C THR A 1004 -28.10 18.85 -5.28
N LEU A 1005 -27.94 18.79 -3.95
CA LEU A 1005 -28.97 18.31 -3.04
C LEU A 1005 -30.21 19.23 -3.07
N GLU A 1006 -30.00 20.55 -3.02
CA GLU A 1006 -31.07 21.55 -3.17
C GLU A 1006 -31.81 21.40 -4.50
N LEU A 1007 -31.08 21.19 -5.61
CA LEU A 1007 -31.68 20.95 -6.92
C LEU A 1007 -32.60 19.73 -6.92
N ILE A 1008 -32.20 18.64 -6.27
CA ILE A 1008 -33.04 17.43 -6.14
C ILE A 1008 -34.30 17.73 -5.33
N LEU A 1009 -34.20 18.53 -4.25
CA LEU A 1009 -35.37 18.93 -3.45
C LEU A 1009 -36.33 19.85 -4.24
N ASP A 1010 -35.79 20.72 -5.10
CA ASP A 1010 -36.61 21.55 -5.99
C ASP A 1010 -37.40 20.70 -6.99
N PHE A 1011 -36.85 19.55 -7.44
CA PHE A 1011 -37.57 18.61 -8.32
C PHE A 1011 -38.73 17.88 -7.62
N ILE A 1012 -38.66 17.71 -6.30
CA ILE A 1012 -39.76 17.15 -5.51
C ILE A 1012 -40.91 18.16 -5.40
N LYS A 1013 -40.56 19.44 -5.21
CA LYS A 1013 -41.53 20.53 -4.95
C LYS A 1013 -42.18 21.11 -6.21
N THR A 1014 -41.62 20.83 -7.38
CA THR A 1014 -42.10 21.41 -8.64
C THR A 1014 -43.19 20.58 -9.29
N ASP A 1015 -44.23 21.25 -9.76
CA ASP A 1015 -45.27 20.66 -10.62
C ASP A 1015 -44.87 20.61 -12.09
N THR A 1016 -43.73 21.22 -12.46
CA THR A 1016 -43.25 21.23 -13.85
C THR A 1016 -42.49 19.95 -14.18
N VAL A 1017 -42.76 19.38 -15.36
CA VAL A 1017 -42.06 18.21 -15.89
C VAL A 1017 -40.58 18.58 -16.13
N VAL A 1018 -39.68 17.85 -15.47
CA VAL A 1018 -38.24 18.11 -15.55
C VAL A 1018 -37.60 17.29 -16.68
N THR A 1019 -36.80 17.96 -17.49
CA THR A 1019 -36.10 17.44 -18.68
C THR A 1019 -34.65 17.94 -18.68
N ASN A 1020 -33.80 17.39 -19.55
CA ASN A 1020 -32.41 17.86 -19.69
C ASN A 1020 -32.30 19.35 -20.04
N ILE A 1021 -33.31 19.95 -20.70
CA ILE A 1021 -33.31 21.35 -21.15
C ILE A 1021 -33.65 22.32 -20.01
N ASN A 1022 -34.62 21.96 -19.16
CA ASN A 1022 -35.16 22.86 -18.14
C ASN A 1022 -34.69 22.54 -16.70
N GLN A 1023 -33.96 21.44 -16.46
CA GLN A 1023 -33.53 21.02 -15.12
C GLN A 1023 -32.87 22.14 -14.29
N TYR A 1024 -32.04 23.00 -14.90
CA TYR A 1024 -31.38 24.10 -14.19
C TYR A 1024 -32.22 25.39 -14.10
N LYS A 1025 -33.38 25.44 -14.78
CA LYS A 1025 -34.31 26.60 -14.78
C LYS A 1025 -35.41 26.47 -13.73
N VAL A 1026 -35.61 25.28 -13.17
CA VAL A 1026 -36.60 25.00 -12.12
C VAL A 1026 -36.23 25.71 -10.79
N ARG A 1027 -34.98 26.16 -10.65
CA ARG A 1027 -34.44 26.81 -9.45
C ARG A 1027 -35.23 28.08 -9.10
N ARG A 1028 -35.82 28.13 -7.90
CA ARG A 1028 -36.36 29.38 -7.35
C ARG A 1028 -35.21 30.31 -6.92
N PRO A 1029 -35.34 31.64 -7.02
CA PRO A 1029 -34.34 32.56 -6.48
C PRO A 1029 -34.21 32.37 -4.97
N VAL A 1030 -32.96 32.24 -4.50
CA VAL A 1030 -32.57 31.92 -3.12
C VAL A 1030 -33.21 32.89 -2.12
N SER A 1031 -34.02 32.38 -1.18
CA SER A 1031 -34.37 33.15 0.02
C SER A 1031 -33.17 33.15 0.96
N LYS A 1032 -32.68 34.34 1.31
CA LYS A 1032 -31.53 34.59 2.22
C LYS A 1032 -31.70 34.07 3.67
N ASN A 1033 -32.73 33.28 3.99
CA ASN A 1033 -33.14 32.98 5.37
C ASN A 1033 -32.81 31.57 5.88
N MET A 1034 -32.02 30.75 5.17
CA MET A 1034 -31.59 29.42 5.69
C MET A 1034 -30.32 29.44 6.54
N GLY A 1035 -29.79 30.62 6.89
CA GLY A 1035 -28.67 30.76 7.83
C GLY A 1035 -29.06 30.72 9.32
N GLU A 1036 -30.33 30.96 9.67
CA GLU A 1036 -30.71 31.22 11.08
C GLU A 1036 -31.53 30.11 11.76
N LYS A 1037 -32.05 29.12 11.02
CA LYS A 1037 -32.87 28.04 11.64
C LYS A 1037 -32.08 26.80 12.08
N ILE A 1038 -30.81 26.67 11.72
CA ILE A 1038 -29.96 25.53 12.12
C ILE A 1038 -29.22 25.80 13.46
N ILE A 1039 -29.30 27.02 14.01
CA ILE A 1039 -28.53 27.42 15.21
C ILE A 1039 -29.31 27.21 16.53
N LYS A 1040 -30.57 26.75 16.52
CA LYS A 1040 -31.41 26.74 17.73
C LYS A 1040 -31.60 25.41 18.48
N ASN A 1041 -30.96 24.31 18.09
CA ASN A 1041 -31.06 23.05 18.83
C ASN A 1041 -29.76 22.57 19.52
N ASP A 1042 -28.70 23.38 19.54
CA ASP A 1042 -27.49 23.10 20.34
C ASP A 1042 -27.62 23.59 21.80
N SER A 1043 -28.71 23.19 22.46
CA SER A 1043 -28.80 23.23 23.92
C SER A 1043 -29.76 22.15 24.43
N LEU A 1044 -29.26 20.91 24.47
CA LEU A 1044 -29.42 19.94 25.56
C LEU A 1044 -28.51 18.72 25.34
#